data_AF-A0A928Q9C5-F1
#
_entry.id   AF-A0A928Q9C5-F1
#
_cell.length_a   1.000
_cell.length_b   1.000
_cell.length_c   1.000
_cell.angle_alpha   90.00
_cell.angle_beta   90.00
_cell.angle_gamma   90.00
#
_symmetry.space_group_name_H-M   'P 1'
#
loop_
_entity.id
_entity.type
_entity.pdbx_description
1 polymer ?
#
loop_
_entity_poly.entity_id
_entity_poly.type
_entity_poly.pdbx_seq_one_letter_code
_entity_poly.pdbx_strand_id
1 'polypeptide(L)'
;MATTSANSSGDVAVIYEGDSAFQGANVTLVWGDPNLFVAGYAGNDSVSVIGGGGEQAYALTMFTNSTDIYSGTLATIDFATSSEFSFGVSYDIQLYIDTLVTVDGEYMDGLTGNSVTISGVGFVEEDPDTPVDTPVLSYTAIDEDGDGTDDYIEITDCASSAVEVEIPTEIDGLPVKSIGESAFSYCHNFTSITIPDSVTSIGDKAFYGCSYLIDVTISNSVTSIGESAFSECESLTSITIPDSVTSIGESAFSGCSSLTDITIPNSVTSVEDYAFSGCSSLTDITIPDSVTSIGYSAFAGCDSLTNVIIPDSVTSIGENAFGSCYHLTSVIIPDSVTSIEDYVFSNCRDLESITIPDSVTSIGNGAFGYCHSLESIIIPDGVTSIGYGAFENCTILTEINVTENNAFYSSIDGVLFNKEQTILISYPSGKTDKSYVIPDSVTSIGDSAFSGCSNLTDITIPNSVTSIGYSAFNYCESLTSITIPDSVTSIGECAFYGCSSLTDITIPNSVISIGDSAFSICSSLTDITIPNSVTSIGNSAFYYCESLTSITIPDSVTSIGDSAFSGCSSLTSVTIPDSVISIGEFAFGKCTSLTSITIPDSVTSIGYSAFYYCESLASVTIPDSMTSVEDFTFADCSSLTDITIPDSVTSIGYGAFCGCTSLESITIENPECEIWDTANTISNGYNEENEEDYFNGTIYGYEDSTAQAYAEKYGYAFDLIGNEPAQTTPAVTTAVTTTTKTIITTAAKTTADETTNIPSATTNSAADTTGTTAATTVTTASTTTATGTTRPLGDANNDGKLTVSDAAFIARTLAKRETIDVEVNPYADYNQDGKVTVADAAAIARYLAKKK
;
A
#
# COMPACT_ATOMS: atom_id res chain seq x y z
N MET A 1 -0.86 -26.35 -54.52
CA MET A 1 0.55 -26.26 -54.97
C MET A 1 0.93 -24.79 -54.91
N ALA A 2 1.92 -24.41 -54.10
CA ALA A 2 2.43 -23.04 -54.08
C ALA A 2 3.56 -22.89 -55.11
N THR A 3 3.72 -21.70 -55.67
CA THR A 3 4.86 -21.32 -56.52
C THR A 3 5.51 -20.08 -55.94
N THR A 4 6.63 -20.28 -55.25
CA THR A 4 7.42 -19.23 -54.59
C THR A 4 8.37 -18.54 -55.57
N SER A 5 8.49 -17.22 -55.48
CA SER A 5 9.58 -16.44 -56.07
C SER A 5 10.10 -15.45 -55.02
N ALA A 6 11.33 -15.66 -54.55
CA ALA A 6 11.93 -14.85 -53.49
C ALA A 6 12.53 -13.53 -54.04
N ASN A 7 12.52 -12.50 -53.20
CA ASN A 7 13.33 -11.28 -53.36
C ASN A 7 14.43 -11.26 -52.28
N SER A 8 15.46 -10.41 -52.45
CA SER A 8 16.71 -10.47 -51.70
C SER A 8 16.70 -9.82 -50.30
N SER A 9 15.53 -9.67 -49.65
CA SER A 9 15.40 -9.19 -48.26
C SER A 9 15.04 -10.29 -47.26
N GLY A 10 14.38 -11.38 -47.70
CA GLY A 10 14.09 -12.57 -46.89
C GLY A 10 12.61 -12.90 -46.73
N ASP A 11 11.75 -11.89 -46.76
CA ASP A 11 10.32 -12.03 -46.37
C ASP A 11 9.46 -12.73 -47.43
N VAL A 12 8.47 -13.48 -46.97
CA VAL A 12 7.56 -14.27 -47.81
C VAL A 12 6.10 -13.93 -47.51
N ALA A 13 5.54 -12.99 -48.27
CA ALA A 13 4.11 -12.72 -48.24
C ALA A 13 3.31 -13.80 -48.99
N VAL A 14 2.20 -14.26 -48.40
CA VAL A 14 1.21 -15.14 -49.03
C VAL A 14 -0.17 -14.48 -48.93
N ILE A 15 -0.73 -14.09 -50.06
CA ILE A 15 -2.06 -13.46 -50.13
C ILE A 15 -3.13 -14.55 -50.28
N TYR A 16 -4.23 -14.42 -49.55
CA TYR A 16 -5.47 -15.16 -49.75
C TYR A 16 -6.65 -14.19 -49.92
N GLU A 17 -7.37 -14.32 -51.03
CA GLU A 17 -8.71 -13.75 -51.22
C GLU A 17 -9.74 -14.90 -51.18
N GLY A 18 -10.88 -14.72 -50.52
CA GLY A 18 -11.95 -15.73 -50.52
C GLY A 18 -13.14 -15.41 -49.62
N ASP A 19 -14.34 -15.42 -50.20
CA ASP A 19 -15.60 -15.12 -49.52
C ASP A 19 -16.09 -16.18 -48.52
N SER A 20 -16.58 -15.71 -47.37
CA SER A 20 -17.74 -16.21 -46.61
C SER A 20 -17.73 -17.63 -45.98
N ALA A 21 -18.15 -17.66 -44.72
CA ALA A 21 -18.76 -18.78 -43.99
C ALA A 21 -17.93 -20.06 -43.74
N PHE A 22 -17.30 -20.13 -42.56
CA PHE A 22 -17.26 -21.32 -41.70
C PHE A 22 -16.91 -20.90 -40.25
N GLN A 23 -17.74 -21.29 -39.26
CA GLN A 23 -17.38 -21.22 -37.83
C GLN A 23 -16.92 -22.61 -37.36
N GLY A 24 -16.01 -22.65 -36.37
CA GLY A 24 -15.63 -23.87 -35.66
C GLY A 24 -14.52 -24.72 -36.31
N ALA A 25 -13.27 -24.26 -36.24
CA ALA A 25 -12.09 -25.10 -36.39
C ALA A 25 -10.86 -24.48 -35.71
N ASN A 26 -10.19 -25.22 -34.82
CA ASN A 26 -9.00 -24.75 -34.12
C ASN A 26 -7.81 -24.59 -35.09
N VAL A 27 -7.19 -23.40 -35.11
CA VAL A 27 -5.98 -23.13 -35.88
C VAL A 27 -4.76 -23.24 -34.96
N THR A 28 -4.08 -24.39 -34.98
CA THR A 28 -2.80 -24.55 -34.26
C THR A 28 -1.68 -23.83 -35.04
N LEU A 29 -1.31 -22.64 -34.58
CA LEU A 29 -0.08 -21.98 -35.00
C LEU A 29 1.09 -22.53 -34.17
N VAL A 30 2.16 -22.96 -34.84
CA VAL A 30 3.44 -23.30 -34.22
C VAL A 30 4.40 -22.15 -34.54
N TRP A 31 5.00 -21.57 -33.50
CA TRP A 31 5.77 -20.33 -33.62
C TRP A 31 7.19 -20.43 -33.05
N GLY A 32 7.99 -19.44 -33.42
CA GLY A 32 9.42 -19.38 -33.15
C GLY A 32 10.06 -18.09 -33.68
N ASP A 33 9.39 -16.95 -33.47
CA ASP A 33 9.94 -15.59 -33.53
C ASP A 33 9.04 -14.68 -32.64
N PRO A 34 9.52 -13.55 -32.08
CA PRO A 34 8.92 -12.98 -30.86
C PRO A 34 7.90 -11.84 -31.07
N ASN A 35 7.85 -11.20 -32.24
CA ASN A 35 7.20 -9.89 -32.42
C ASN A 35 6.02 -9.94 -33.42
N LEU A 36 4.78 -10.04 -32.92
CA LEU A 36 3.56 -9.71 -33.68
C LEU A 36 2.36 -9.47 -32.74
N PHE A 37 1.69 -8.32 -32.89
CA PHE A 37 0.45 -7.99 -32.19
C PHE A 37 -0.81 -8.41 -32.97
N VAL A 38 -1.92 -8.63 -32.25
CA VAL A 38 -3.26 -8.79 -32.81
C VAL A 38 -4.23 -7.97 -31.97
N ALA A 39 -5.06 -7.14 -32.61
CA ALA A 39 -6.07 -6.33 -31.95
C ALA A 39 -7.47 -6.59 -32.56
N GLY A 40 -8.48 -6.59 -31.70
CA GLY A 40 -9.89 -6.73 -32.08
C GLY A 40 -10.78 -6.32 -30.92
N TYR A 41 -11.90 -5.67 -31.21
CA TYR A 41 -12.82 -5.16 -30.20
C TYR A 41 -14.26 -5.41 -30.65
N ALA A 42 -15.05 -6.00 -29.76
CA ALA A 42 -16.51 -6.05 -29.82
C ALA A 42 -16.99 -5.94 -28.37
N GLY A 43 -18.04 -5.14 -28.12
CA GLY A 43 -18.56 -4.94 -26.77
C GLY A 43 -19.50 -6.06 -26.33
N ASN A 44 -19.75 -6.12 -25.02
CA ASN A 44 -20.80 -6.94 -24.40
C ASN A 44 -20.65 -8.46 -24.63
N ASP A 45 -19.44 -8.95 -24.35
CA ASP A 45 -19.16 -10.30 -23.86
C ASP A 45 -17.71 -10.36 -23.32
N SER A 46 -17.41 -11.29 -22.42
CA SER A 46 -16.09 -11.37 -21.76
C SER A 46 -15.00 -12.05 -22.61
N VAL A 47 -13.74 -11.65 -22.41
CA VAL A 47 -12.54 -12.38 -22.90
C VAL A 47 -11.59 -12.64 -21.74
N SER A 48 -11.50 -13.90 -21.31
CA SER A 48 -10.59 -14.34 -20.26
C SER A 48 -9.15 -14.49 -20.76
N VAL A 49 -8.18 -13.94 -20.01
CA VAL A 49 -6.75 -14.20 -20.23
C VAL A 49 -6.31 -15.40 -19.38
N ILE A 50 -6.12 -16.56 -20.00
CA ILE A 50 -5.57 -17.74 -19.31
C ILE A 50 -4.04 -17.61 -19.24
N GLY A 51 -3.53 -17.17 -18.09
CA GLY A 51 -2.10 -17.09 -17.81
C GLY A 51 -1.47 -18.47 -17.63
N GLY A 52 -0.63 -18.89 -18.58
CA GLY A 52 -0.09 -20.25 -18.68
C GLY A 52 1.40 -20.43 -18.35
N GLY A 53 1.97 -19.58 -17.49
CA GLY A 53 3.34 -19.69 -16.96
C GLY A 53 4.45 -19.14 -17.88
N GLY A 54 5.23 -18.19 -17.35
CA GLY A 54 6.43 -17.63 -18.00
C GLY A 54 6.46 -16.10 -18.04
N GLU A 55 7.10 -15.51 -17.03
CA GLU A 55 7.70 -14.15 -16.97
C GLU A 55 6.95 -12.94 -17.59
N GLN A 56 6.48 -12.06 -16.70
CA GLN A 56 6.09 -10.64 -16.89
C GLN A 56 4.95 -10.33 -17.88
N ALA A 57 3.80 -9.94 -17.33
CA ALA A 57 2.75 -9.21 -18.02
C ALA A 57 2.66 -7.77 -17.46
N TYR A 58 2.61 -6.78 -18.35
CA TYR A 58 2.36 -5.38 -17.98
C TYR A 58 0.89 -5.03 -18.27
N ALA A 59 0.19 -4.48 -17.28
CA ALA A 59 -1.19 -4.00 -17.43
C ALA A 59 -1.21 -2.47 -17.34
N LEU A 60 -1.81 -1.81 -18.34
CA LEU A 60 -1.98 -0.36 -18.35
C LEU A 60 -3.30 0.02 -17.68
N THR A 61 -3.26 0.29 -16.39
CA THR A 61 -4.42 0.78 -15.62
C THR A 61 -4.33 2.30 -15.46
N MET A 62 -5.33 3.03 -15.94
CA MET A 62 -5.40 4.49 -15.75
C MET A 62 -5.86 4.83 -14.32
N PHE A 63 -5.14 5.70 -13.63
CA PHE A 63 -5.55 6.30 -12.37
C PHE A 63 -5.93 7.77 -12.59
N THR A 64 -7.01 8.22 -11.96
CA THR A 64 -7.40 9.64 -11.91
C THR A 64 -7.37 10.12 -10.47
N ASN A 65 -6.39 10.97 -10.13
CA ASN A 65 -6.28 11.54 -8.78
C ASN A 65 -7.30 12.68 -8.58
N SER A 66 -8.53 12.34 -8.19
CA SER A 66 -9.40 13.30 -7.50
C SER A 66 -10.26 12.61 -6.43
N THR A 67 -10.38 13.26 -5.26
CA THR A 67 -11.08 12.72 -4.09
C THR A 67 -12.37 13.50 -3.84
N ASP A 68 -13.39 13.30 -4.68
CA ASP A 68 -14.73 13.84 -4.42
C ASP A 68 -15.84 12.87 -4.85
N ILE A 69 -16.70 12.48 -3.90
CA ILE A 69 -17.74 11.45 -4.11
C ILE A 69 -19.09 12.12 -4.36
N TYR A 70 -19.51 12.20 -5.61
CA TYR A 70 -20.86 12.64 -5.99
C TYR A 70 -21.69 11.52 -6.63
N SER A 71 -22.64 10.98 -5.85
CA SER A 71 -23.62 10.01 -6.34
C SER A 71 -24.74 10.69 -7.15
N GLY A 72 -24.78 10.52 -8.47
CA GLY A 72 -25.81 11.13 -9.32
C GLY A 72 -25.91 10.57 -10.74
N THR A 73 -27.05 9.93 -11.02
CA THR A 73 -27.63 9.50 -12.31
C THR A 73 -27.00 10.00 -13.61
N LEU A 74 -26.71 9.05 -14.52
CA LEU A 74 -26.39 9.27 -15.95
C LEU A 74 -27.21 10.39 -16.61
N ALA A 75 -26.50 11.36 -17.19
CA ALA A 75 -27.06 12.36 -18.10
C ALA A 75 -26.46 12.19 -19.50
N THR A 76 -27.29 11.90 -20.50
CA THR A 76 -26.87 11.88 -21.91
C THR A 76 -26.56 13.30 -22.38
N ILE A 77 -25.34 13.54 -22.87
CA ILE A 77 -24.99 14.79 -23.57
C ILE A 77 -25.41 14.65 -25.04
N ASP A 78 -26.38 15.48 -25.44
CA ASP A 78 -26.87 15.58 -26.83
C ASP A 78 -26.27 16.85 -27.48
N PHE A 79 -25.60 16.70 -28.63
CA PHE A 79 -24.88 17.79 -29.30
C PHE A 79 -25.83 18.68 -30.12
N ALA A 80 -26.66 19.45 -29.41
CA ALA A 80 -27.69 20.31 -29.99
C ALA A 80 -27.56 21.79 -29.59
N THR A 81 -26.70 22.53 -30.31
CA THR A 81 -26.72 24.00 -30.53
C THR A 81 -27.08 24.93 -29.36
N SER A 82 -26.09 25.74 -28.94
CA SER A 82 -26.25 27.05 -28.26
C SER A 82 -26.93 27.09 -26.87
N SER A 83 -26.15 26.92 -25.82
CA SER A 83 -26.17 27.82 -24.63
C SER A 83 -24.86 27.71 -23.86
N GLU A 84 -24.48 28.76 -23.14
CA GLU A 84 -23.18 28.88 -22.47
C GLU A 84 -23.12 28.09 -21.16
N PHE A 85 -22.15 27.18 -21.04
CA PHE A 85 -21.61 26.69 -19.76
C PHE A 85 -20.13 26.39 -19.94
N SER A 86 -19.27 27.00 -19.12
CA SER A 86 -17.83 26.80 -19.12
C SER A 86 -17.39 25.89 -17.98
N PHE A 87 -16.58 24.89 -18.29
CA PHE A 87 -15.71 24.19 -17.35
C PHE A 87 -14.33 24.08 -18.00
N GLY A 88 -13.33 24.72 -17.41
CA GLY A 88 -11.95 24.70 -17.88
C GLY A 88 -11.15 23.61 -17.18
N VAL A 89 -11.04 22.45 -17.81
CA VAL A 89 -10.01 21.42 -17.56
C VAL A 89 -9.95 20.53 -18.80
N SER A 90 -8.74 20.25 -19.27
CA SER A 90 -8.47 19.23 -20.29
C SER A 90 -7.59 18.16 -19.68
N TYR A 91 -7.90 16.89 -19.92
CA TYR A 91 -7.05 15.75 -19.59
C TYR A 91 -6.58 15.14 -20.89
N ASP A 92 -5.26 14.98 -21.06
CA ASP A 92 -4.70 14.24 -22.18
C ASP A 92 -4.53 12.75 -21.84
N ILE A 93 -4.69 11.90 -22.86
CA ILE A 93 -4.60 10.44 -22.75
C ILE A 93 -3.43 9.97 -23.60
N GLN A 94 -2.35 9.50 -22.97
CA GLN A 94 -1.23 8.91 -23.71
C GLN A 94 -1.63 7.59 -24.38
N LEU A 95 -1.35 7.47 -25.67
CA LEU A 95 -1.57 6.27 -26.48
C LEU A 95 -0.25 5.82 -27.12
N TYR A 96 0.23 4.63 -26.73
CA TYR A 96 1.35 3.97 -27.41
C TYR A 96 0.84 3.28 -28.68
N ILE A 97 1.36 3.71 -29.84
CA ILE A 97 1.00 3.15 -31.16
C ILE A 97 2.21 2.41 -31.74
N ASP A 98 2.18 1.08 -31.71
CA ASP A 98 3.18 0.24 -32.38
C ASP A 98 2.64 -0.27 -33.74
N THR A 99 2.67 0.59 -34.77
CA THR A 99 2.67 0.16 -36.18
C THR A 99 3.01 1.32 -37.14
N LEU A 100 3.55 0.97 -38.31
CA LEU A 100 4.04 1.92 -39.33
C LEU A 100 2.94 2.76 -40.00
N VAL A 101 3.14 4.09 -40.04
CA VAL A 101 2.35 5.04 -40.83
C VAL A 101 3.01 5.27 -42.20
N THR A 102 2.21 5.27 -43.28
CA THR A 102 2.66 5.63 -44.63
C THR A 102 2.00 6.92 -45.11
N VAL A 103 2.80 7.86 -45.63
CA VAL A 103 2.33 9.09 -46.30
C VAL A 103 2.88 9.12 -47.74
N ASP A 104 2.02 9.40 -48.71
CA ASP A 104 2.31 9.67 -50.15
C ASP A 104 3.24 8.71 -50.94
N GLY A 105 3.53 7.52 -50.41
CA GLY A 105 3.83 6.34 -51.22
C GLY A 105 5.29 6.11 -51.64
N GLU A 106 6.26 6.82 -51.07
CA GLU A 106 7.68 6.41 -51.11
C GLU A 106 8.16 5.95 -49.73
N TYR A 107 9.03 4.94 -49.70
CA TYR A 107 9.59 4.37 -48.48
C TYR A 107 10.76 5.21 -47.95
N MET A 108 10.71 5.60 -46.68
CA MET A 108 11.84 6.13 -45.93
C MET A 108 12.42 5.02 -45.04
N ASP A 109 13.72 4.78 -45.13
CA ASP A 109 14.43 3.73 -44.38
C ASP A 109 15.31 4.35 -43.29
N GLY A 110 15.27 3.81 -42.08
CA GLY A 110 16.18 4.16 -40.97
C GLY A 110 15.76 5.30 -40.04
N LEU A 111 14.74 5.10 -39.21
CA LEU A 111 14.61 5.73 -37.88
C LEU A 111 14.15 4.68 -36.86
N THR A 112 14.78 4.64 -35.68
CA THR A 112 14.44 3.72 -34.57
C THR A 112 14.33 4.51 -33.28
N GLY A 113 13.16 4.43 -32.62
CA GLY A 113 12.89 5.11 -31.35
C GLY A 113 12.53 6.59 -31.53
N ASN A 114 11.23 6.89 -31.52
CA ASN A 114 10.63 8.17 -31.17
C ASN A 114 9.10 7.98 -31.06
N SER A 115 8.44 8.84 -30.29
CA SER A 115 6.97 8.96 -30.26
C SER A 115 6.42 9.54 -31.57
N VAL A 116 5.13 9.30 -31.85
CA VAL A 116 4.42 9.84 -33.02
C VAL A 116 3.22 10.67 -32.56
N THR A 117 3.37 11.99 -32.56
CA THR A 117 2.26 12.92 -32.33
C THR A 117 1.33 12.96 -33.54
N ILE A 118 0.03 12.65 -33.36
CA ILE A 118 -0.97 12.78 -34.42
C ILE A 118 -1.43 14.24 -34.52
N SER A 119 -0.60 15.07 -35.13
CA SER A 119 -0.97 16.44 -35.49
C SER A 119 -1.91 16.45 -36.69
N GLY A 120 -3.21 16.66 -36.47
CA GLY A 120 -4.15 17.00 -37.55
C GLY A 120 -5.42 16.14 -37.66
N VAL A 121 -6.21 16.02 -36.60
CA VAL A 121 -7.67 15.83 -36.77
C VAL A 121 -8.29 17.22 -36.96
N GLY A 122 -8.29 17.70 -38.20
CA GLY A 122 -8.84 19.00 -38.54
C GLY A 122 -10.35 19.05 -38.29
N PHE A 123 -10.78 19.83 -37.28
CA PHE A 123 -12.15 20.31 -37.21
C PHE A 123 -12.45 21.14 -38.47
N VAL A 124 -13.72 21.15 -38.90
CA VAL A 124 -14.12 21.93 -40.07
C VAL A 124 -14.05 23.42 -39.72
N GLU A 125 -13.04 24.12 -40.24
CA GLU A 125 -12.88 25.57 -40.09
C GLU A 125 -14.12 26.31 -40.63
N GLU A 126 -14.74 27.15 -39.79
CA GLU A 126 -15.60 28.23 -40.28
C GLU A 126 -14.72 29.41 -40.73
N ASP A 127 -14.52 29.50 -42.05
CA ASP A 127 -14.02 30.67 -42.82
C ASP A 127 -12.63 31.25 -42.41
N PRO A 128 -11.53 30.82 -43.05
CA PRO A 128 -10.17 31.24 -42.70
C PRO A 128 -9.81 32.69 -43.11
N ASP A 129 -10.75 33.48 -43.63
CA ASP A 129 -10.54 34.89 -44.03
C ASP A 129 -11.00 35.92 -42.97
N THR A 130 -11.42 35.48 -41.77
CA THR A 130 -11.62 36.37 -40.60
C THR A 130 -10.61 36.09 -39.49
N PRO A 131 -9.64 36.99 -39.23
CA PRO A 131 -8.80 36.90 -38.04
C PRO A 131 -9.66 37.08 -36.78
N VAL A 132 -9.77 36.02 -35.98
CA VAL A 132 -10.22 36.13 -34.60
C VAL A 132 -9.04 36.69 -33.80
N ASP A 133 -9.04 38.02 -33.65
CA ASP A 133 -7.99 38.80 -32.97
C ASP A 133 -8.10 38.65 -31.44
N THR A 134 -8.14 37.41 -30.96
CA THR A 134 -7.98 37.05 -29.55
C THR A 134 -6.50 37.23 -29.17
N PRO A 135 -6.17 38.11 -28.19
CA PRO A 135 -4.80 38.30 -27.79
C PRO A 135 -4.23 37.01 -27.20
N VAL A 136 -2.95 36.72 -27.51
CA VAL A 136 -2.24 35.53 -27.02
C VAL A 136 -2.05 35.55 -25.50
N LEU A 137 -2.01 36.76 -24.90
CA LEU A 137 -1.86 37.00 -23.46
C LEU A 137 -3.08 37.76 -22.93
N SER A 138 -3.59 37.34 -21.78
CA SER A 138 -4.43 38.21 -20.93
C SER A 138 -3.57 38.87 -19.85
N TYR A 139 -3.96 40.06 -19.43
CA TYR A 139 -3.20 40.86 -18.49
C TYR A 139 -4.10 41.71 -17.60
N THR A 140 -3.59 42.10 -16.43
CA THR A 140 -4.25 42.99 -15.48
C THR A 140 -3.33 44.17 -15.14
N ALA A 141 -3.90 45.37 -15.04
CA ALA A 141 -3.18 46.56 -14.60
C ALA A 141 -3.24 46.68 -13.07
N ILE A 142 -2.12 47.02 -12.44
CA ILE A 142 -1.92 46.99 -10.98
C ILE A 142 -1.53 48.37 -10.47
N ASP A 143 -2.34 48.89 -9.55
CA ASP A 143 -2.09 50.05 -8.68
C ASP A 143 -1.28 49.58 -7.45
N GLU A 144 0.00 49.93 -7.35
CA GLU A 144 0.92 49.36 -6.34
C GLU A 144 0.86 50.12 -5.01
N ASP A 145 0.60 51.44 -5.04
CA ASP A 145 0.58 52.31 -3.84
C ASP A 145 -0.82 52.71 -3.35
N GLY A 146 -1.86 52.50 -4.18
CA GLY A 146 -3.26 52.72 -3.88
C GLY A 146 -3.76 54.16 -4.17
N ASP A 147 -3.06 54.96 -4.98
CA ASP A 147 -3.50 56.33 -5.33
C ASP A 147 -4.64 56.39 -6.35
N GLY A 148 -4.94 55.27 -7.04
CA GLY A 148 -5.95 55.18 -8.09
C GLY A 148 -5.39 55.40 -9.51
N THR A 149 -4.10 55.20 -9.71
CA THR A 149 -3.45 55.09 -11.03
C THR A 149 -2.67 53.78 -11.14
N ASP A 150 -2.74 53.15 -12.31
CA ASP A 150 -2.06 51.87 -12.53
C ASP A 150 -0.54 52.10 -12.70
N ASP A 151 0.28 51.40 -11.92
CA ASP A 151 1.75 51.48 -11.93
C ASP A 151 2.39 50.55 -12.96
N TYR A 152 1.78 49.37 -13.19
CA TYR A 152 2.35 48.31 -14.01
C TYR A 152 1.30 47.31 -14.53
N ILE A 153 1.77 46.37 -15.34
CA ILE A 153 1.00 45.27 -15.92
C ILE A 153 1.53 43.93 -15.42
N GLU A 154 0.61 43.04 -15.06
CA GLU A 154 0.83 41.62 -14.79
C GLU A 154 0.25 40.79 -15.93
N ILE A 155 0.99 39.79 -16.42
CA ILE A 155 0.45 38.77 -17.34
C ILE A 155 -0.28 37.72 -16.49
N THR A 156 -1.55 37.45 -16.80
CA THR A 156 -2.43 36.62 -15.94
C THR A 156 -2.97 35.36 -16.61
N ASP A 157 -2.88 35.23 -17.94
CA ASP A 157 -3.32 34.04 -18.69
C ASP A 157 -2.66 34.03 -20.08
N CYS A 158 -2.60 32.87 -20.72
CA CYS A 158 -2.11 32.68 -22.07
C CYS A 158 -3.00 31.68 -22.82
N ALA A 159 -3.30 31.98 -24.09
CA ALA A 159 -4.08 31.06 -24.92
C ALA A 159 -3.37 29.70 -25.00
N SER A 160 -3.99 28.63 -24.53
CA SER A 160 -3.39 27.28 -24.50
C SER A 160 -3.04 26.72 -25.89
N SER A 161 -3.60 27.30 -26.96
CA SER A 161 -3.27 27.05 -28.37
C SER A 161 -2.07 27.85 -28.91
N ALA A 162 -1.42 28.68 -28.10
CA ALA A 162 -0.31 29.52 -28.53
C ALA A 162 0.95 28.69 -28.87
N VAL A 163 1.40 28.81 -30.12
CA VAL A 163 2.63 28.17 -30.64
C VAL A 163 3.86 29.08 -30.58
N GLU A 164 3.65 30.39 -30.55
CA GLU A 164 4.69 31.42 -30.37
C GLU A 164 4.18 32.42 -29.32
N VAL A 165 5.04 32.80 -28.38
CA VAL A 165 4.73 33.71 -27.27
C VAL A 165 5.85 34.74 -27.10
N GLU A 166 5.51 36.03 -27.18
CA GLU A 166 6.39 37.15 -26.86
C GLU A 166 5.78 37.94 -25.70
N ILE A 167 6.49 38.04 -24.57
CA ILE A 167 6.11 38.92 -23.46
C ILE A 167 6.68 40.33 -23.76
N PRO A 168 5.84 41.34 -24.05
CA PRO A 168 6.32 42.69 -24.31
C PRO A 168 6.81 43.37 -23.03
N THR A 169 7.72 44.35 -23.16
CA THR A 169 8.20 45.13 -22.01
C THR A 169 7.19 46.15 -21.47
N GLU A 170 6.20 46.53 -22.29
CA GLU A 170 5.25 47.62 -22.04
C GLU A 170 3.91 47.27 -22.72
N ILE A 171 2.80 47.41 -22.00
CA ILE A 171 1.43 47.27 -22.53
C ILE A 171 0.63 48.51 -22.12
N ASP A 172 -0.13 49.09 -23.05
CA ASP A 172 -0.96 50.31 -22.87
C ASP A 172 -0.24 51.56 -22.30
N GLY A 173 1.11 51.57 -22.31
CA GLY A 173 1.96 52.63 -21.77
C GLY A 173 2.52 52.36 -20.37
N LEU A 174 2.31 51.15 -19.84
CA LEU A 174 2.72 50.69 -18.51
C LEU A 174 3.70 49.51 -18.62
N PRO A 175 4.74 49.42 -17.77
CA PRO A 175 5.72 48.35 -17.83
C PRO A 175 5.12 47.00 -17.40
N VAL A 176 5.48 45.92 -18.08
CA VAL A 176 5.13 44.56 -17.64
C VAL A 176 6.13 44.12 -16.56
N LYS A 177 5.72 44.10 -15.28
CA LYS A 177 6.59 43.80 -14.13
C LYS A 177 6.48 42.36 -13.62
N SER A 178 5.38 41.64 -13.86
CA SER A 178 5.16 40.31 -13.29
C SER A 178 4.49 39.35 -14.27
N ILE A 179 4.77 38.07 -14.06
CA ILE A 179 3.97 36.95 -14.55
C ILE A 179 3.23 36.42 -13.33
N GLY A 180 1.90 36.44 -13.37
CA GLY A 180 1.03 36.07 -12.26
C GLY A 180 0.93 34.56 -12.01
N GLU A 181 0.13 34.19 -11.02
CA GLU A 181 -0.16 32.79 -10.68
C GLU A 181 -0.75 32.05 -11.88
N SER A 182 -0.20 30.87 -12.21
CA SER A 182 -0.66 29.98 -13.28
C SER A 182 -0.77 30.59 -14.70
N ALA A 183 -0.15 31.74 -14.96
CA ALA A 183 -0.41 32.55 -16.17
C ALA A 183 -0.05 31.92 -17.54
N PHE A 184 0.70 30.81 -17.55
CA PHE A 184 0.96 29.96 -18.72
C PHE A 184 0.73 28.47 -18.40
N SER A 185 -0.01 28.14 -17.34
CA SER A 185 -0.16 26.76 -16.87
C SER A 185 -0.80 25.86 -17.95
N TYR A 186 -0.20 24.69 -18.16
CA TYR A 186 -0.54 23.72 -19.20
C TYR A 186 -0.52 24.27 -20.64
N CYS A 187 0.26 25.34 -20.92
CA CYS A 187 0.48 25.82 -22.30
C CYS A 187 1.43 24.90 -23.08
N HIS A 188 0.88 23.82 -23.63
CA HIS A 188 1.64 22.77 -24.33
C HIS A 188 2.13 23.12 -25.74
N ASN A 189 1.66 24.21 -26.36
CA ASN A 189 1.86 24.42 -27.80
C ASN A 189 3.13 25.22 -28.18
N PHE A 190 3.76 25.94 -27.23
CA PHE A 190 5.03 26.64 -27.46
C PHE A 190 6.22 25.89 -26.86
N THR A 191 7.39 26.05 -27.48
CA THR A 191 8.64 25.35 -27.09
C THR A 191 9.70 26.27 -26.48
N SER A 192 9.50 27.59 -26.51
CA SER A 192 10.46 28.57 -26.01
C SER A 192 9.78 29.82 -25.47
N ILE A 193 10.34 30.45 -24.43
CA ILE A 193 9.88 31.76 -23.96
C ILE A 193 11.05 32.66 -23.49
N THR A 194 10.89 33.96 -23.69
CA THR A 194 11.81 35.00 -23.18
C THR A 194 11.08 35.92 -22.20
N ILE A 195 11.58 35.99 -20.97
CA ILE A 195 11.07 36.84 -19.89
C ILE A 195 11.95 38.10 -19.86
N PRO A 196 11.44 39.30 -20.23
CA PRO A 196 12.27 40.47 -20.54
C PRO A 196 12.72 41.26 -19.30
N ASP A 197 13.70 42.17 -19.49
CA ASP A 197 14.29 43.06 -18.47
C ASP A 197 13.29 43.94 -17.68
N SER A 198 12.02 44.00 -18.06
CA SER A 198 10.96 44.68 -17.30
C SER A 198 10.36 43.82 -16.19
N VAL A 199 10.37 42.49 -16.35
CA VAL A 199 9.75 41.54 -15.42
C VAL A 199 10.67 41.30 -14.22
N THR A 200 10.11 41.37 -13.02
CA THR A 200 10.82 41.34 -11.73
C THR A 200 10.45 40.15 -10.84
N SER A 201 9.37 39.44 -11.16
CA SER A 201 8.90 38.24 -10.47
C SER A 201 8.21 37.27 -11.42
N ILE A 202 8.36 35.97 -11.14
CA ILE A 202 7.60 34.87 -11.74
C ILE A 202 6.75 34.26 -10.63
N GLY A 203 5.43 34.30 -10.78
CA GLY A 203 4.45 33.81 -9.81
C GLY A 203 4.38 32.29 -9.68
N ASP A 204 3.58 31.85 -8.72
CA ASP A 204 3.40 30.43 -8.41
C ASP A 204 2.71 29.71 -9.59
N LYS A 205 3.16 28.50 -9.91
CA LYS A 205 2.66 27.67 -11.02
C LYS A 205 2.69 28.34 -12.41
N ALA A 206 3.41 29.44 -12.58
CA ALA A 206 3.39 30.27 -13.80
C ALA A 206 3.53 29.47 -15.11
N PHE A 207 4.42 28.48 -15.17
CA PHE A 207 4.62 27.56 -16.29
C PHE A 207 4.35 26.09 -15.92
N TYR A 208 3.57 25.83 -14.86
CA TYR A 208 3.24 24.47 -14.40
C TYR A 208 2.64 23.64 -15.55
N GLY A 209 3.18 22.45 -15.80
CA GLY A 209 2.68 21.53 -16.83
C GLY A 209 2.97 21.98 -18.26
N CYS A 210 3.90 22.92 -18.50
CA CYS A 210 4.37 23.26 -19.84
C CYS A 210 5.34 22.19 -20.38
N SER A 211 4.86 20.96 -20.56
CA SER A 211 5.71 19.77 -20.79
C SER A 211 6.55 19.83 -22.08
N TYR A 212 6.19 20.63 -23.08
CA TYR A 212 6.96 20.85 -24.31
C TYR A 212 7.89 22.08 -24.29
N LEU A 213 7.99 22.80 -23.16
CA LEU A 213 8.87 23.96 -23.02
C LEU A 213 10.34 23.52 -22.91
N ILE A 214 11.16 23.90 -23.90
CA ILE A 214 12.58 23.50 -24.04
C ILE A 214 13.53 24.64 -23.66
N ASP A 215 13.27 25.85 -24.17
CA ASP A 215 14.16 27.01 -24.07
C ASP A 215 13.54 28.15 -23.22
N VAL A 216 14.06 28.36 -22.01
CA VAL A 216 13.62 29.47 -21.13
C VAL A 216 14.75 30.48 -20.93
N THR A 217 14.53 31.72 -21.36
CA THR A 217 15.44 32.85 -21.11
C THR A 217 14.87 33.76 -20.04
N ILE A 218 15.52 33.85 -18.87
CA ILE A 218 15.15 34.75 -17.77
C ILE A 218 16.12 35.95 -17.71
N SER A 219 15.58 37.16 -17.63
CA SER A 219 16.38 38.40 -17.50
C SER A 219 16.86 38.66 -16.07
N ASN A 220 17.98 39.38 -15.92
CA ASN A 220 18.61 39.76 -14.62
C ASN A 220 17.82 40.81 -13.81
N SER A 221 16.56 41.04 -14.17
CA SER A 221 15.56 41.81 -13.45
C SER A 221 14.73 40.94 -12.49
N VAL A 222 14.62 39.64 -12.75
CA VAL A 222 13.80 38.71 -11.96
C VAL A 222 14.47 38.41 -10.62
N THR A 223 13.72 38.56 -9.52
CA THR A 223 14.22 38.44 -8.13
C THR A 223 13.66 37.25 -7.36
N SER A 224 12.58 36.64 -7.84
CA SER A 224 11.96 35.45 -7.26
C SER A 224 11.36 34.54 -8.34
N ILE A 225 11.40 33.24 -8.07
CA ILE A 225 10.70 32.19 -8.82
C ILE A 225 9.75 31.50 -7.83
N GLY A 226 8.44 31.52 -8.12
CA GLY A 226 7.38 31.03 -7.24
C GLY A 226 7.33 29.51 -7.02
N GLU A 227 6.41 29.09 -6.15
CA GLU A 227 6.05 27.69 -5.90
C GLU A 227 5.67 27.01 -7.21
N SER A 228 6.25 25.85 -7.51
CA SER A 228 5.95 25.03 -8.70
C SER A 228 6.04 25.76 -10.04
N ALA A 229 6.76 26.89 -10.12
CA ALA A 229 6.69 27.83 -11.25
C ALA A 229 7.11 27.26 -12.61
N PHE A 230 7.96 26.23 -12.66
CA PHE A 230 8.31 25.44 -13.85
C PHE A 230 8.12 23.92 -13.59
N SER A 231 7.24 23.55 -12.64
CA SER A 231 6.97 22.14 -12.36
C SER A 231 6.36 21.45 -13.58
N GLU A 232 6.72 20.20 -13.83
CA GLU A 232 6.27 19.39 -14.98
C GLU A 232 6.61 19.98 -16.36
N CYS A 233 7.63 20.85 -16.45
CA CYS A 233 8.28 21.21 -17.71
C CYS A 233 9.18 20.08 -18.22
N GLU A 234 8.59 18.92 -18.56
CA GLU A 234 9.30 17.68 -18.89
C GLU A 234 10.42 17.83 -19.94
N SER A 235 10.22 18.68 -20.97
CA SER A 235 11.19 18.92 -22.05
C SER A 235 12.28 19.97 -21.75
N LEU A 236 12.28 20.58 -20.56
CA LEU A 236 13.21 21.67 -20.21
C LEU A 236 14.63 21.11 -20.02
N THR A 237 15.48 21.28 -21.03
CA THR A 237 16.82 20.62 -21.05
C THR A 237 17.89 21.32 -20.20
N SER A 238 17.78 22.64 -20.06
CA SER A 238 18.66 23.49 -19.24
C SER A 238 17.97 24.81 -18.93
N ILE A 239 18.31 25.44 -17.78
CA ILE A 239 17.86 26.80 -17.47
C ILE A 239 18.95 27.56 -16.70
N THR A 240 19.09 28.85 -16.97
CA THR A 240 19.98 29.74 -16.20
C THR A 240 19.14 30.58 -15.24
N ILE A 241 19.25 30.31 -13.93
CA ILE A 241 18.65 31.16 -12.90
C ILE A 241 19.52 32.43 -12.74
N PRO A 242 18.96 33.65 -12.87
CA PRO A 242 19.75 34.88 -12.76
C PRO A 242 20.37 35.15 -11.39
N ASP A 243 21.54 35.81 -11.36
CA ASP A 243 22.24 36.30 -10.14
C ASP A 243 21.40 37.26 -9.25
N SER A 244 20.23 37.69 -9.74
CA SER A 244 19.26 38.52 -9.02
C SER A 244 18.22 37.71 -8.21
N VAL A 245 18.06 36.40 -8.47
CA VAL A 245 17.08 35.55 -7.80
C VAL A 245 17.56 35.17 -6.41
N THR A 246 16.78 35.49 -5.36
CA THR A 246 17.18 35.25 -3.96
C THR A 246 16.59 34.00 -3.34
N SER A 247 15.58 33.39 -3.98
CA SER A 247 14.92 32.16 -3.53
C SER A 247 14.34 31.39 -4.71
N ILE A 248 14.33 30.07 -4.60
CA ILE A 248 13.70 29.14 -5.53
C ILE A 248 12.54 28.49 -4.76
N GLY A 249 11.30 28.66 -5.23
CA GLY A 249 10.11 28.19 -4.51
C GLY A 249 10.04 26.66 -4.33
N GLU A 250 9.17 26.23 -3.40
CA GLU A 250 8.83 24.82 -3.22
C GLU A 250 8.37 24.21 -4.56
N SER A 251 8.84 23.01 -4.89
CA SER A 251 8.58 22.31 -6.16
C SER A 251 8.93 23.08 -7.45
N ALA A 252 9.68 24.20 -7.41
CA ALA A 252 9.79 25.13 -8.55
C ALA A 252 10.25 24.51 -9.88
N PHE A 253 11.06 23.45 -9.87
CA PHE A 253 11.49 22.67 -11.05
C PHE A 253 11.17 21.16 -10.89
N SER A 254 10.20 20.82 -10.03
CA SER A 254 9.79 19.42 -9.82
C SER A 254 9.30 18.80 -11.13
N GLY A 255 9.68 17.55 -11.42
CA GLY A 255 9.28 16.85 -12.65
C GLY A 255 9.91 17.40 -13.95
N CYS A 256 10.92 18.27 -13.90
CA CYS A 256 11.70 18.67 -15.07
C CYS A 256 12.62 17.52 -15.53
N SER A 257 12.03 16.43 -16.02
CA SER A 257 12.70 15.14 -16.24
C SER A 257 13.85 15.20 -17.26
N SER A 258 13.79 16.07 -18.26
CA SER A 258 14.90 16.29 -19.23
C SER A 258 15.98 17.27 -18.77
N LEU A 259 15.89 17.85 -17.57
CA LEU A 259 16.83 18.88 -17.10
C LEU A 259 18.21 18.26 -16.83
N THR A 260 19.21 18.61 -17.65
CA THR A 260 20.56 18.02 -17.60
C THR A 260 21.58 18.86 -16.84
N ASP A 261 21.40 20.18 -16.82
CA ASP A 261 22.28 21.18 -16.20
C ASP A 261 21.44 22.34 -15.64
N ILE A 262 21.73 22.74 -14.41
CA ILE A 262 21.22 23.96 -13.80
C ILE A 262 22.24 24.57 -12.83
N THR A 263 22.43 25.88 -12.91
CA THR A 263 23.25 26.64 -11.97
C THR A 263 22.37 27.36 -10.94
N ILE A 264 22.53 27.04 -9.66
CA ILE A 264 21.95 27.79 -8.55
C ILE A 264 22.89 28.99 -8.25
N PRO A 265 22.41 30.25 -8.30
CA PRO A 265 23.27 31.43 -8.11
C PRO A 265 23.57 31.70 -6.63
N ASN A 266 24.69 32.38 -6.36
CA ASN A 266 25.20 32.71 -5.01
C ASN A 266 24.32 33.74 -4.25
N SER A 267 23.19 34.13 -4.82
CA SER A 267 22.13 34.94 -4.22
C SER A 267 21.09 34.11 -3.47
N VAL A 268 20.99 32.80 -3.74
CA VAL A 268 20.02 31.87 -3.13
C VAL A 268 20.53 31.40 -1.77
N THR A 269 19.69 31.53 -0.73
CA THR A 269 20.05 31.19 0.67
C THR A 269 19.56 29.83 1.17
N SER A 270 18.67 29.20 0.40
CA SER A 270 17.98 27.95 0.73
C SER A 270 17.54 27.28 -0.57
N VAL A 271 17.56 25.94 -0.59
CA VAL A 271 16.84 25.16 -1.60
C VAL A 271 15.61 24.61 -0.89
N GLU A 272 14.43 25.07 -1.27
CA GLU A 272 13.18 24.72 -0.60
C GLU A 272 12.71 23.29 -0.94
N ASP A 273 11.64 22.84 -0.30
CA ASP A 273 11.10 21.48 -0.42
C ASP A 273 10.76 21.12 -1.89
N TYR A 274 11.06 19.89 -2.30
CA TYR A 274 10.86 19.34 -3.64
C TYR A 274 11.45 20.13 -4.83
N ALA A 275 12.27 21.18 -4.61
CA ALA A 275 12.60 22.18 -5.64
C ALA A 275 13.13 21.60 -6.97
N PHE A 276 13.82 20.46 -6.95
CA PHE A 276 14.34 19.70 -8.09
C PHE A 276 13.92 18.22 -8.07
N SER A 277 12.88 17.86 -7.31
CA SER A 277 12.36 16.49 -7.22
C SER A 277 12.01 15.94 -8.61
N GLY A 278 12.48 14.75 -8.98
CA GLY A 278 12.21 14.13 -10.27
C GLY A 278 12.94 14.74 -11.47
N CYS A 279 13.96 15.58 -11.27
CA CYS A 279 14.89 16.00 -12.33
C CYS A 279 15.82 14.83 -12.71
N SER A 280 15.26 13.76 -13.28
CA SER A 280 15.93 12.46 -13.43
C SER A 280 17.12 12.45 -14.42
N SER A 281 17.18 13.40 -15.35
CA SER A 281 18.34 13.60 -16.24
C SER A 281 19.45 14.49 -15.67
N LEU A 282 19.31 15.04 -14.46
CA LEU A 282 20.30 15.95 -13.86
C LEU A 282 21.55 15.16 -13.47
N THR A 283 22.71 15.50 -14.04
CA THR A 283 23.93 14.67 -13.94
C THR A 283 24.91 15.10 -12.84
N ASP A 284 24.98 16.40 -12.57
CA ASP A 284 25.81 17.06 -11.56
C ASP A 284 25.04 18.28 -11.02
N ILE A 285 25.27 18.67 -9.76
CA ILE A 285 24.80 19.96 -9.25
C ILE A 285 25.79 20.61 -8.29
N THR A 286 25.94 21.94 -8.40
CA THR A 286 26.73 22.76 -7.48
C THR A 286 25.80 23.56 -6.57
N ILE A 287 25.78 23.22 -5.29
CA ILE A 287 25.07 23.99 -4.27
C ILE A 287 26.02 25.11 -3.78
N PRO A 288 25.68 26.40 -3.90
CA PRO A 288 26.60 27.49 -3.60
C PRO A 288 26.76 27.76 -2.09
N ASP A 289 27.91 28.33 -1.71
CA ASP A 289 28.30 28.71 -0.32
C ASP A 289 27.32 29.67 0.40
N SER A 290 26.29 30.16 -0.29
CA SER A 290 25.20 30.97 0.25
C SER A 290 24.05 30.13 0.84
N VAL A 291 23.91 28.86 0.44
CA VAL A 291 22.82 27.98 0.86
C VAL A 291 23.05 27.48 2.29
N THR A 292 22.03 27.61 3.14
CA THR A 292 22.08 27.28 4.57
C THR A 292 21.21 26.09 4.97
N SER A 293 20.27 25.70 4.10
CA SER A 293 19.38 24.55 4.24
C SER A 293 19.01 23.96 2.87
N ILE A 294 18.80 22.65 2.87
CA ILE A 294 18.24 21.88 1.75
C ILE A 294 16.93 21.25 2.25
N GLY A 295 15.83 21.46 1.54
CA GLY A 295 14.47 21.06 1.94
C GLY A 295 14.17 19.57 1.85
N TYR A 296 12.95 19.21 2.28
CA TYR A 296 12.37 17.87 2.13
C TYR A 296 12.35 17.45 0.67
N SER A 297 12.86 16.25 0.34
CA SER A 297 12.89 15.70 -1.03
C SER A 297 13.46 16.64 -2.12
N ALA A 298 14.28 17.63 -1.76
CA ALA A 298 14.68 18.72 -2.66
C ALA A 298 15.36 18.27 -3.97
N PHE A 299 16.05 17.12 -3.96
CA PHE A 299 16.67 16.47 -5.12
C PHE A 299 16.25 14.99 -5.24
N ALA A 300 15.11 14.60 -4.65
CA ALA A 300 14.66 13.20 -4.68
C ALA A 300 14.35 12.74 -6.11
N GLY A 301 14.77 11.54 -6.50
CA GLY A 301 14.57 11.05 -7.88
C GLY A 301 15.36 11.79 -8.95
N CYS A 302 16.44 12.49 -8.59
CA CYS A 302 17.48 12.88 -9.54
C CYS A 302 18.32 11.65 -9.93
N ASP A 303 17.71 10.70 -10.65
CA ASP A 303 18.25 9.36 -10.94
C ASP A 303 19.69 9.37 -11.50
N SER A 304 19.98 10.31 -12.41
CA SER A 304 21.28 10.45 -13.09
C SER A 304 22.36 11.19 -12.29
N LEU A 305 22.04 11.70 -11.09
CA LEU A 305 22.90 12.62 -10.35
C LEU A 305 24.10 11.88 -9.74
N THR A 306 25.30 12.10 -10.30
CA THR A 306 26.47 11.25 -10.00
C THR A 306 27.25 11.68 -8.77
N ASN A 307 27.24 12.98 -8.44
CA ASN A 307 28.02 13.61 -7.38
C ASN A 307 27.27 14.81 -6.81
N VAL A 308 27.37 15.02 -5.48
CA VAL A 308 26.89 16.24 -4.81
C VAL A 308 27.94 16.77 -3.85
N ILE A 309 28.26 18.07 -3.99
CA ILE A 309 29.07 18.83 -3.03
C ILE A 309 28.12 19.69 -2.21
N ILE A 310 27.97 19.35 -0.92
CA ILE A 310 27.19 20.12 0.05
C ILE A 310 28.16 21.06 0.79
N PRO A 311 28.01 22.39 0.70
CA PRO A 311 28.97 23.34 1.27
C PRO A 311 28.85 23.48 2.79
N ASP A 312 29.96 23.90 3.44
CA ASP A 312 30.10 24.15 4.90
C ASP A 312 29.09 25.17 5.49
N SER A 313 28.31 25.84 4.64
CA SER A 313 27.21 26.73 5.01
C SER A 313 25.90 25.99 5.36
N VAL A 314 25.71 24.77 4.84
CA VAL A 314 24.49 23.97 5.04
C VAL A 314 24.47 23.39 6.45
N THR A 315 23.41 23.71 7.19
CA THR A 315 23.20 23.26 8.58
C THR A 315 22.09 22.22 8.73
N SER A 316 21.27 22.05 7.70
CA SER A 316 20.12 21.14 7.68
C SER A 316 19.94 20.55 6.29
N ILE A 317 19.69 19.24 6.22
CA ILE A 317 19.34 18.49 5.01
C ILE A 317 18.01 17.79 5.34
N GLY A 318 16.94 18.10 4.60
CA GLY A 318 15.60 17.60 4.88
C GLY A 318 15.45 16.10 4.66
N GLU A 319 14.39 15.52 5.24
CA GLU A 319 13.99 14.12 5.00
C GLU A 319 13.89 13.83 3.49
N ASN A 320 14.40 12.66 3.09
CA ASN A 320 14.42 12.18 1.71
C ASN A 320 15.13 13.10 0.68
N ALA A 321 15.92 14.10 1.10
CA ALA A 321 16.45 15.16 0.22
C ALA A 321 17.23 14.68 -1.01
N PHE A 322 17.95 13.54 -0.94
CA PHE A 322 18.63 12.89 -2.08
C PHE A 322 18.13 11.44 -2.28
N GLY A 323 16.92 11.14 -1.81
CA GLY A 323 16.33 9.81 -1.93
C GLY A 323 16.12 9.41 -3.38
N SER A 324 16.42 8.15 -3.71
CA SER A 324 16.37 7.59 -5.07
C SER A 324 17.29 8.26 -6.10
N CYS A 325 18.32 9.02 -5.69
CA CYS A 325 19.42 9.38 -6.60
C CYS A 325 20.27 8.13 -6.92
N TYR A 326 19.77 7.25 -7.81
CA TYR A 326 20.30 5.90 -7.99
C TYR A 326 21.80 5.87 -8.34
N HIS A 327 22.26 6.79 -9.19
CA HIS A 327 23.65 6.86 -9.65
C HIS A 327 24.57 7.72 -8.78
N LEU A 328 24.13 8.14 -7.59
CA LEU A 328 24.91 9.01 -6.69
C LEU A 328 26.07 8.27 -6.02
N THR A 329 27.25 8.36 -6.64
CA THR A 329 28.45 7.59 -6.25
C THR A 329 29.14 8.08 -4.98
N SER A 330 29.07 9.38 -4.70
CA SER A 330 29.68 9.97 -3.50
C SER A 330 28.99 11.27 -3.06
N VAL A 331 28.96 11.48 -1.74
CA VAL A 331 28.48 12.71 -1.09
C VAL A 331 29.43 13.08 0.04
N ILE A 332 29.73 14.38 0.16
CA ILE A 332 30.44 14.94 1.31
C ILE A 332 29.42 15.62 2.21
N ILE A 333 29.23 15.10 3.43
CA ILE A 333 28.42 15.74 4.47
C ILE A 333 29.36 16.69 5.26
N PRO A 334 29.06 18.00 5.37
CA PRO A 334 29.94 18.95 6.03
C PRO A 334 29.81 18.93 7.57
N ASP A 335 30.87 19.37 8.26
CA ASP A 335 30.98 19.48 9.73
C ASP A 335 29.92 20.43 10.38
N SER A 336 29.14 21.13 9.56
CA SER A 336 28.04 22.01 9.95
C SER A 336 26.70 21.27 10.15
N VAL A 337 26.55 20.05 9.62
CA VAL A 337 25.34 19.24 9.74
C VAL A 337 25.33 18.47 11.07
N THR A 338 24.23 18.56 11.82
CA THR A 338 24.08 17.93 13.15
C THR A 338 23.20 16.68 13.17
N SER A 339 22.49 16.40 12.08
CA SER A 339 21.58 15.27 11.92
C SER A 339 21.54 14.85 10.45
N ILE A 340 21.44 13.56 10.21
CA ILE A 340 21.03 13.00 8.91
C ILE A 340 19.61 12.52 9.14
N GLU A 341 18.63 13.19 8.53
CA GLU A 341 17.21 12.89 8.73
C GLU A 341 16.79 11.56 8.07
N ASP A 342 15.50 11.24 8.15
CA ASP A 342 14.93 10.03 7.55
C ASP A 342 15.14 10.01 6.02
N TYR A 343 15.43 8.82 5.48
CA TYR A 343 15.57 8.51 4.04
C TYR A 343 16.53 9.39 3.20
N VAL A 344 17.36 10.25 3.78
CA VAL A 344 18.15 11.28 3.05
C VAL A 344 18.94 10.72 1.85
N PHE A 345 19.56 9.55 2.00
CA PHE A 345 20.28 8.82 0.94
C PHE A 345 19.66 7.43 0.68
N SER A 346 18.37 7.26 0.96
CA SER A 346 17.63 6.03 0.63
C SER A 346 17.72 5.75 -0.88
N ASN A 347 17.91 4.50 -1.28
CA ASN A 347 18.01 4.08 -2.69
C ASN A 347 19.11 4.76 -3.52
N CYS A 348 20.14 5.38 -2.90
CA CYS A 348 21.39 5.74 -3.58
C CYS A 348 22.21 4.48 -3.90
N ARG A 349 21.76 3.71 -4.91
CA ARG A 349 22.24 2.34 -5.18
C ARG A 349 23.73 2.27 -5.52
N ASP A 350 24.27 3.28 -6.19
CA ASP A 350 25.68 3.34 -6.60
C ASP A 350 26.59 4.05 -5.57
N LEU A 351 26.09 4.41 -4.39
CA LEU A 351 26.86 5.08 -3.32
C LEU A 351 27.93 4.14 -2.74
N GLU A 352 29.17 4.25 -3.23
CA GLU A 352 30.28 3.38 -2.84
C GLU A 352 30.75 3.62 -1.40
N SER A 353 30.75 4.90 -0.97
CA SER A 353 31.22 5.30 0.37
C SER A 353 30.63 6.63 0.83
N ILE A 354 30.48 6.78 2.14
CA ILE A 354 30.04 8.03 2.77
C ILE A 354 30.77 8.24 4.10
N THR A 355 31.16 9.48 4.39
CA THR A 355 31.78 9.87 5.67
C THR A 355 30.78 10.66 6.49
N ILE A 356 30.44 10.16 7.68
CA ILE A 356 29.61 10.86 8.66
C ILE A 356 30.55 11.71 9.54
N PRO A 357 30.42 13.06 9.58
CA PRO A 357 31.28 13.90 10.41
C PRO A 357 30.95 13.80 11.90
N ASP A 358 31.92 14.13 12.76
CA ASP A 358 31.81 14.09 14.24
C ASP A 358 30.71 15.03 14.79
N SER A 359 30.18 15.95 13.97
CA SER A 359 29.07 16.85 14.27
C SER A 359 27.70 16.16 14.31
N VAL A 360 27.55 15.02 13.62
CA VAL A 360 26.26 14.32 13.49
C VAL A 360 25.89 13.61 14.80
N THR A 361 24.71 13.92 15.31
CA THR A 361 24.17 13.40 16.57
C THR A 361 23.05 12.38 16.38
N SER A 362 22.45 12.33 15.19
CA SER A 362 21.38 11.40 14.81
C SER A 362 21.51 10.95 13.35
N ILE A 363 21.15 9.69 13.11
CA ILE A 363 20.92 9.11 11.77
C ILE A 363 19.45 8.66 11.74
N GLY A 364 18.68 9.05 10.73
CA GLY A 364 17.26 8.78 10.60
C GLY A 364 16.90 7.35 10.18
N ASN A 365 15.61 7.08 10.13
CA ASN A 365 15.05 5.82 9.61
C ASN A 365 15.35 5.71 8.12
N GLY A 366 15.80 4.52 7.66
CA GLY A 366 16.13 4.28 6.25
C GLY A 366 17.18 5.22 5.62
N ALA A 367 17.94 5.97 6.42
CA ALA A 367 18.78 7.08 5.92
C ALA A 367 19.83 6.70 4.86
N PHE A 368 20.33 5.45 4.89
CA PHE A 368 21.17 4.84 3.84
C PHE A 368 20.57 3.52 3.33
N GLY A 369 19.26 3.30 3.55
CA GLY A 369 18.60 2.07 3.13
C GLY A 369 18.70 1.87 1.62
N TYR A 370 18.85 0.62 1.16
CA TYR A 370 18.97 0.25 -0.25
C TYR A 370 20.19 0.87 -0.97
N CYS A 371 21.20 1.36 -0.23
CA CYS A 371 22.53 1.70 -0.77
C CYS A 371 23.29 0.41 -1.13
N HIS A 372 22.98 -0.18 -2.27
CA HIS A 372 23.48 -1.48 -2.70
C HIS A 372 25.00 -1.54 -2.96
N SER A 373 25.69 -0.41 -3.13
CA SER A 373 27.14 -0.33 -3.37
C SER A 373 27.98 0.05 -2.14
N LEU A 374 27.36 0.30 -0.99
CA LEU A 374 28.06 0.74 0.21
C LEU A 374 28.80 -0.44 0.88
N GLU A 375 30.11 -0.57 0.69
CA GLU A 375 30.90 -1.72 1.20
C GLU A 375 31.14 -1.68 2.72
N SER A 376 31.28 -0.48 3.30
CA SER A 376 31.54 -0.25 4.72
C SER A 376 31.07 1.13 5.20
N ILE A 377 30.78 1.27 6.48
CA ILE A 377 30.50 2.58 7.11
C ILE A 377 31.07 2.66 8.54
N ILE A 378 31.36 3.88 9.00
CA ILE A 378 31.84 4.18 10.36
C ILE A 378 30.87 5.12 11.06
N ILE A 379 30.39 4.73 12.24
CA ILE A 379 29.60 5.56 13.15
C ILE A 379 30.57 6.37 14.05
N PRO A 380 30.60 7.72 13.95
CA PRO A 380 31.55 8.57 14.67
C PRO A 380 31.18 8.80 16.15
N ASP A 381 32.04 9.50 16.89
CA ASP A 381 31.91 9.66 18.36
C ASP A 381 30.65 10.45 18.77
N GLY A 382 30.14 11.31 17.87
CA GLY A 382 28.98 12.18 18.11
C GLY A 382 27.60 11.51 18.05
N VAL A 383 27.45 10.37 17.33
CA VAL A 383 26.13 9.79 17.05
C VAL A 383 25.49 9.18 18.31
N THR A 384 24.29 9.64 18.62
CA THR A 384 23.50 9.27 19.82
C THR A 384 22.24 8.48 19.50
N SER A 385 21.64 8.68 18.32
CA SER A 385 20.49 7.90 17.81
C SER A 385 20.73 7.40 16.39
N ILE A 386 20.24 6.20 16.09
CA ILE A 386 20.21 5.60 14.75
C ILE A 386 18.79 5.03 14.56
N GLY A 387 18.14 5.40 13.45
CA GLY A 387 16.77 5.00 13.13
C GLY A 387 16.64 3.56 12.65
N TYR A 388 15.39 3.12 12.54
CA TYR A 388 15.03 1.78 12.05
C TYR A 388 15.42 1.63 10.58
N GLY A 389 15.96 0.47 10.21
CA GLY A 389 16.35 0.20 8.82
C GLY A 389 17.40 1.15 8.23
N ALA A 390 18.14 1.92 9.04
CA ALA A 390 19.11 2.91 8.54
C ALA A 390 20.17 2.34 7.56
N PHE A 391 20.43 1.03 7.63
CA PHE A 391 21.29 0.24 6.73
C PHE A 391 20.57 -0.97 6.12
N GLU A 392 19.24 -0.93 6.03
CA GLU A 392 18.43 -1.99 5.44
C GLU A 392 18.80 -2.23 3.97
N ASN A 393 18.88 -3.49 3.53
CA ASN A 393 19.11 -3.86 2.13
C ASN A 393 20.37 -3.22 1.48
N CYS A 394 21.37 -2.84 2.28
CA CYS A 394 22.72 -2.50 1.80
C CYS A 394 23.47 -3.79 1.41
N THR A 395 23.11 -4.38 0.28
CA THR A 395 23.38 -5.78 -0.10
C THR A 395 24.87 -6.18 -0.24
N ILE A 396 25.80 -5.24 -0.29
CA ILE A 396 27.26 -5.53 -0.23
C ILE A 396 27.95 -4.99 1.04
N LEU A 397 27.22 -4.39 1.98
CA LEU A 397 27.76 -3.86 3.23
C LEU A 397 28.33 -5.01 4.07
N THR A 398 29.64 -4.97 4.31
CA THR A 398 30.37 -6.04 5.03
C THR A 398 30.64 -5.70 6.49
N GLU A 399 30.74 -4.42 6.82
CA GLU A 399 30.99 -3.93 8.18
C GLU A 399 30.35 -2.56 8.46
N ILE A 400 29.71 -2.47 9.63
CA ILE A 400 29.30 -1.22 10.29
C ILE A 400 30.20 -1.06 11.51
N ASN A 401 31.25 -0.26 11.38
CA ASN A 401 32.22 -0.02 12.44
C ASN A 401 31.78 1.17 13.33
N VAL A 402 32.28 1.22 14.56
CA VAL A 402 31.95 2.29 15.53
C VAL A 402 33.24 2.78 16.18
N THR A 403 33.40 4.09 16.32
CA THR A 403 34.59 4.69 16.95
C THR A 403 34.71 4.38 18.44
N GLU A 404 35.94 4.37 18.97
CA GLU A 404 36.24 3.89 20.34
C GLU A 404 35.47 4.68 21.42
N ASN A 405 35.32 6.00 21.26
CA ASN A 405 34.73 6.87 22.29
C ASN A 405 33.22 7.09 22.16
N ASN A 406 32.55 6.64 21.08
CA ASN A 406 31.11 6.77 20.92
C ASN A 406 30.40 6.22 22.18
N ALA A 407 29.53 7.02 22.80
CA ALA A 407 28.97 6.67 24.11
C ALA A 407 27.75 5.73 24.06
N PHE A 408 27.16 5.52 22.89
CA PHE A 408 25.85 4.90 22.70
C PHE A 408 25.89 3.58 21.91
N TYR A 409 26.92 3.37 21.09
CA TYR A 409 27.03 2.24 20.16
C TYR A 409 28.35 1.48 20.30
N SER A 410 28.37 0.23 19.84
CA SER A 410 29.56 -0.57 19.66
C SER A 410 29.42 -1.52 18.47
N SER A 411 30.53 -2.03 17.96
CA SER A 411 30.53 -3.06 16.92
C SER A 411 31.34 -4.28 17.36
N ILE A 412 30.98 -5.45 16.83
CA ILE A 412 31.72 -6.71 16.97
C ILE A 412 31.78 -7.35 15.59
N ASP A 413 32.98 -7.59 15.05
CA ASP A 413 33.20 -8.23 13.74
C ASP A 413 32.33 -7.64 12.60
N GLY A 414 32.15 -6.31 12.63
CA GLY A 414 31.34 -5.52 11.69
C GLY A 414 29.84 -5.42 12.00
N VAL A 415 29.32 -6.12 13.01
CA VAL A 415 27.89 -6.08 13.41
C VAL A 415 27.65 -4.95 14.41
N LEU A 416 26.59 -4.16 14.21
CA LEU A 416 26.23 -2.98 15.02
C LEU A 416 25.34 -3.33 16.23
N PHE A 417 25.71 -2.80 17.40
CA PHE A 417 24.98 -2.92 18.66
C PHE A 417 24.91 -1.58 19.40
N ASN A 418 24.07 -1.48 20.44
CA ASN A 418 24.24 -0.45 21.47
C ASN A 418 25.54 -0.67 22.28
N LYS A 419 25.92 0.29 23.13
CA LYS A 419 27.18 0.24 23.89
C LYS A 419 27.27 -0.95 24.86
N GLU A 420 26.14 -1.36 25.43
CA GLU A 420 26.03 -2.50 26.34
C GLU A 420 25.89 -3.86 25.63
N GLN A 421 25.76 -3.89 24.30
CA GLN A 421 25.59 -5.11 23.49
C GLN A 421 24.35 -5.92 23.86
N THR A 422 23.29 -5.23 24.31
CA THR A 422 21.98 -5.76 24.69
C THR A 422 20.93 -5.64 23.56
N ILE A 423 21.22 -4.84 22.53
CA ILE A 423 20.40 -4.70 21.33
C ILE A 423 21.33 -4.91 20.13
N LEU A 424 21.02 -5.90 19.28
CA LEU A 424 21.60 -6.02 17.95
C LEU A 424 20.78 -5.12 17.01
N ILE A 425 21.43 -4.12 16.43
CA ILE A 425 20.77 -3.04 15.68
C ILE A 425 20.82 -3.31 14.18
N SER A 426 21.97 -3.73 13.66
CA SER A 426 22.12 -4.10 12.25
C SER A 426 23.25 -5.09 12.05
N TYR A 427 22.94 -6.17 11.34
CA TYR A 427 23.88 -7.10 10.75
C TYR A 427 24.11 -6.70 9.28
N PRO A 428 25.35 -6.42 8.85
CA PRO A 428 25.64 -6.07 7.47
C PRO A 428 25.30 -7.22 6.49
N SER A 429 24.33 -7.02 5.62
CA SER A 429 23.75 -8.08 4.78
C SER A 429 24.67 -8.60 3.67
N GLY A 430 25.68 -7.82 3.29
CA GLY A 430 26.77 -8.24 2.39
C GLY A 430 27.78 -9.22 3.01
N LYS A 431 27.71 -9.49 4.32
CA LYS A 431 28.58 -10.50 4.96
C LYS A 431 28.32 -11.90 4.38
N THR A 432 29.39 -12.51 3.87
CA THR A 432 29.33 -13.83 3.21
C THR A 432 29.15 -15.03 4.15
N ASP A 433 29.04 -14.79 5.46
CA ASP A 433 28.83 -15.82 6.48
C ASP A 433 27.52 -16.58 6.26
N LYS A 434 27.52 -17.89 6.53
CA LYS A 434 26.35 -18.77 6.33
C LYS A 434 25.59 -19.11 7.61
N SER A 435 26.17 -18.79 8.76
CA SER A 435 25.59 -19.02 10.09
C SER A 435 26.03 -17.89 11.02
N TYR A 436 25.11 -17.31 11.78
CA TYR A 436 25.45 -16.31 12.81
C TYR A 436 24.93 -16.71 14.18
N VAL A 437 25.74 -16.48 15.22
CA VAL A 437 25.38 -16.75 16.62
C VAL A 437 25.28 -15.40 17.33
N ILE A 438 24.07 -15.02 17.70
CA ILE A 438 23.82 -13.76 18.40
C ILE A 438 24.42 -13.88 19.83
N PRO A 439 25.18 -12.88 20.34
CA PRO A 439 25.80 -12.97 21.66
C PRO A 439 24.81 -13.08 22.83
N ASP A 440 25.16 -13.85 23.87
CA ASP A 440 24.37 -14.05 25.11
C ASP A 440 24.07 -12.74 25.90
N SER A 441 24.66 -11.60 25.52
CA SER A 441 24.33 -10.28 26.07
C SER A 441 23.06 -9.67 25.47
N VAL A 442 22.68 -10.08 24.25
CA VAL A 442 21.59 -9.47 23.48
C VAL A 442 20.24 -9.87 24.08
N THR A 443 19.44 -8.88 24.43
CA THR A 443 18.07 -9.03 24.96
C THR A 443 16.99 -8.63 23.94
N SER A 444 17.33 -7.86 22.90
CA SER A 444 16.42 -7.60 21.77
C SER A 444 17.17 -7.66 20.44
N ILE A 445 16.49 -8.20 19.43
CA ILE A 445 16.84 -7.98 18.02
C ILE A 445 16.06 -6.74 17.58
N GLY A 446 16.74 -5.76 16.99
CA GLY A 446 16.15 -4.50 16.55
C GLY A 446 15.31 -4.63 15.27
N ASP A 447 14.64 -3.55 14.91
CA ASP A 447 13.82 -3.47 13.71
C ASP A 447 14.70 -3.43 12.45
N SER A 448 14.35 -4.24 11.44
CA SER A 448 15.14 -4.52 10.24
C SER A 448 16.58 -5.00 10.48
N ALA A 449 16.90 -5.53 11.68
CA ALA A 449 18.28 -5.81 12.08
C ALA A 449 19.03 -6.88 11.26
N PHE A 450 18.32 -7.81 10.60
CA PHE A 450 18.86 -8.73 9.59
C PHE A 450 18.14 -8.55 8.22
N SER A 451 17.54 -7.39 7.96
CA SER A 451 16.78 -7.16 6.73
C SER A 451 17.68 -7.27 5.49
N GLY A 452 17.28 -8.08 4.52
CA GLY A 452 18.04 -8.38 3.31
C GLY A 452 19.22 -9.34 3.50
N CYS A 453 19.38 -10.04 4.63
CA CYS A 453 20.50 -10.94 4.90
C CYS A 453 20.45 -12.27 4.14
N SER A 454 20.26 -12.21 2.82
CA SER A 454 20.14 -13.32 1.87
C SER A 454 21.35 -14.28 1.83
N ASN A 455 22.45 -13.96 2.52
CA ASN A 455 23.58 -14.88 2.72
C ASN A 455 23.36 -15.91 3.84
N LEU A 456 22.65 -15.57 4.92
CA LEU A 456 22.53 -16.43 6.11
C LEU A 456 21.59 -17.61 5.86
N THR A 457 22.03 -18.81 6.26
CA THR A 457 21.23 -20.06 6.19
C THR A 457 20.76 -20.56 7.56
N ASP A 458 21.41 -20.09 8.63
CA ASP A 458 21.18 -20.42 10.03
C ASP A 458 21.42 -19.18 10.91
N ILE A 459 20.57 -18.95 11.92
CA ILE A 459 20.75 -17.91 12.92
C ILE A 459 20.41 -18.48 14.31
N THR A 460 21.41 -18.55 15.18
CA THR A 460 21.24 -18.97 16.58
C THR A 460 20.87 -17.77 17.46
N ILE A 461 19.63 -17.75 17.96
CA ILE A 461 19.13 -16.76 18.92
C ILE A 461 19.31 -17.30 20.36
N PRO A 462 20.01 -16.58 21.26
CA PRO A 462 20.19 -17.00 22.66
C PRO A 462 18.95 -16.74 23.53
N ASN A 463 18.81 -17.51 24.60
CA ASN A 463 17.71 -17.41 25.59
C ASN A 463 17.72 -16.11 26.43
N SER A 464 18.59 -15.15 26.10
CA SER A 464 18.57 -13.78 26.62
C SER A 464 17.59 -12.89 25.85
N VAL A 465 17.29 -13.21 24.58
CA VAL A 465 16.41 -12.40 23.72
C VAL A 465 14.95 -12.54 24.13
N THR A 466 14.30 -11.42 24.44
CA THR A 466 12.88 -11.35 24.82
C THR A 466 11.98 -10.79 23.72
N SER A 467 12.56 -10.15 22.70
CA SER A 467 11.83 -9.43 21.65
C SER A 467 12.54 -9.51 20.30
N ILE A 468 11.73 -9.66 19.26
CA ILE A 468 12.12 -9.63 17.85
C ILE A 468 11.35 -8.47 17.19
N GLY A 469 12.08 -7.54 16.59
CA GLY A 469 11.54 -6.30 16.02
C GLY A 469 10.68 -6.46 14.76
N TYR A 470 10.15 -5.31 14.31
CA TYR A 470 9.54 -5.13 12.99
C TYR A 470 10.54 -5.48 11.88
N SER A 471 10.12 -6.26 10.87
CA SER A 471 10.97 -6.67 9.74
C SER A 471 12.34 -7.28 10.11
N ALA A 472 12.51 -7.79 11.34
CA ALA A 472 13.82 -8.11 11.90
C ALA A 472 14.65 -9.13 11.10
N PHE A 473 14.02 -10.02 10.33
CA PHE A 473 14.64 -10.96 9.39
C PHE A 473 14.00 -10.88 7.99
N ASN A 474 13.40 -9.75 7.63
CA ASN A 474 12.77 -9.54 6.32
C ASN A 474 13.77 -9.81 5.17
N TYR A 475 13.33 -10.50 4.12
CA TYR A 475 14.16 -10.93 2.97
C TYR A 475 15.46 -11.67 3.37
N CYS A 476 15.45 -12.43 4.47
CA CYS A 476 16.47 -13.46 4.74
C CYS A 476 16.26 -14.69 3.81
N GLU A 477 16.36 -14.48 2.49
CA GLU A 477 15.92 -15.45 1.47
C GLU A 477 16.54 -16.84 1.57
N SER A 478 17.79 -16.96 2.06
CA SER A 478 18.49 -18.25 2.25
C SER A 478 18.25 -18.92 3.60
N LEU A 479 17.51 -18.30 4.54
CA LEU A 479 17.34 -18.81 5.90
C LEU A 479 16.46 -20.07 5.88
N THR A 480 17.06 -21.24 6.04
CA THR A 480 16.36 -22.53 5.88
C THR A 480 15.56 -22.97 7.10
N SER A 481 15.98 -22.54 8.29
CA SER A 481 15.36 -22.90 9.57
C SER A 481 15.70 -21.88 10.66
N ILE A 482 14.77 -21.62 11.60
CA ILE A 482 15.08 -20.83 12.81
C ILE A 482 14.35 -21.35 14.06
N THR A 483 15.02 -21.29 15.22
CA THR A 483 14.42 -21.63 16.52
C THR A 483 14.24 -20.35 17.34
N ILE A 484 13.00 -20.02 17.68
CA ILE A 484 12.68 -18.88 18.54
C ILE A 484 12.72 -19.36 20.02
N PRO A 485 13.53 -18.76 20.91
CA PRO A 485 13.69 -19.27 22.27
C PRO A 485 12.52 -18.91 23.20
N ASP A 486 12.26 -19.75 24.22
CA ASP A 486 11.18 -19.63 25.23
C ASP A 486 11.16 -18.29 26.02
N SER A 487 12.16 -17.43 25.83
CA SER A 487 12.23 -16.08 26.37
C SER A 487 11.48 -15.03 25.54
N VAL A 488 11.20 -15.28 24.25
CA VAL A 488 10.56 -14.33 23.33
C VAL A 488 9.05 -14.28 23.55
N THR A 489 8.50 -13.09 23.83
CA THR A 489 7.05 -12.91 24.09
C THR A 489 6.24 -12.41 22.90
N SER A 490 6.90 -11.91 21.86
CA SER A 490 6.27 -11.29 20.69
C SER A 490 7.17 -11.39 19.46
N ILE A 491 6.56 -11.66 18.31
CA ILE A 491 7.16 -11.57 16.98
C ILE A 491 6.57 -10.33 16.31
N GLY A 492 7.42 -9.44 15.79
CA GLY A 492 7.00 -8.21 15.12
C GLY A 492 6.23 -8.43 13.82
N GLU A 493 5.57 -7.37 13.37
CA GLU A 493 5.04 -7.26 12.00
C GLU A 493 6.18 -7.41 10.98
N CYS A 494 5.91 -8.06 9.86
CA CYS A 494 6.87 -8.41 8.80
C CYS A 494 8.14 -9.18 9.24
N ALA A 495 8.23 -9.66 10.49
CA ALA A 495 9.50 -10.10 11.08
C ALA A 495 10.26 -11.19 10.31
N PHE A 496 9.57 -12.06 9.57
CA PHE A 496 10.16 -13.07 8.66
C PHE A 496 9.57 -12.96 7.22
N TYR A 497 9.00 -11.81 6.85
CA TYR A 497 8.47 -11.57 5.51
C TYR A 497 9.54 -11.88 4.45
N GLY A 498 9.23 -12.69 3.44
CA GLY A 498 10.15 -13.01 2.35
C GLY A 498 11.29 -13.93 2.73
N CYS A 499 11.22 -14.66 3.85
CA CYS A 499 12.12 -15.79 4.14
C CYS A 499 11.78 -16.99 3.24
N SER A 500 11.97 -16.84 1.93
CA SER A 500 11.44 -17.75 0.90
C SER A 500 11.97 -19.18 0.99
N SER A 501 13.20 -19.40 1.50
CA SER A 501 13.75 -20.75 1.77
C SER A 501 13.40 -21.33 3.14
N LEU A 502 12.60 -20.66 3.98
CA LEU A 502 12.30 -21.12 5.35
C LEU A 502 11.40 -22.37 5.30
N THR A 503 11.91 -23.50 5.79
CA THR A 503 11.23 -24.79 5.77
C THR A 503 10.78 -25.28 7.15
N ASP A 504 11.42 -24.81 8.23
CA ASP A 504 11.17 -25.22 9.61
C ASP A 504 11.29 -24.01 10.56
N ILE A 505 10.26 -23.79 11.37
CA ILE A 505 10.31 -22.79 12.45
C ILE A 505 9.56 -23.29 13.69
N THR A 506 10.24 -23.18 14.84
CA THR A 506 9.64 -23.43 16.15
C THR A 506 9.26 -22.11 16.82
N ILE A 507 7.95 -21.86 17.00
CA ILE A 507 7.43 -20.75 17.81
C ILE A 507 7.10 -21.27 19.23
N PRO A 508 7.67 -20.68 20.30
CA PRO A 508 7.46 -21.15 21.68
C PRO A 508 6.15 -20.65 22.30
N ASN A 509 5.68 -21.35 23.34
CA ASN A 509 4.45 -21.03 24.09
C ASN A 509 4.57 -19.77 24.98
N SER A 510 5.61 -18.96 24.78
CA SER A 510 5.78 -17.61 25.33
C SER A 510 5.23 -16.53 24.41
N VAL A 511 5.07 -16.81 23.11
CA VAL A 511 4.58 -15.84 22.10
C VAL A 511 3.06 -15.68 22.19
N ILE A 512 2.61 -14.45 22.43
CA ILE A 512 1.18 -14.12 22.67
C ILE A 512 0.44 -13.74 21.38
N SER A 513 1.16 -13.27 20.36
CA SER A 513 0.61 -12.81 19.08
C SER A 513 1.60 -13.03 17.95
N ILE A 514 1.09 -13.38 16.77
CA ILE A 514 1.81 -13.32 15.51
C ILE A 514 1.42 -12.01 14.82
N GLY A 515 2.40 -11.14 14.56
CA GLY A 515 2.17 -9.83 13.93
C GLY A 515 1.71 -9.93 12.47
N ASP A 516 1.25 -8.80 11.94
CA ASP A 516 0.80 -8.70 10.56
C ASP A 516 1.95 -9.02 9.59
N SER A 517 1.65 -9.73 8.51
CA SER A 517 2.60 -10.21 7.49
C SER A 517 3.84 -10.96 8.02
N ALA A 518 3.84 -11.44 9.27
CA ALA A 518 5.05 -11.92 9.96
C ALA A 518 5.76 -13.09 9.25
N PHE A 519 5.03 -13.96 8.55
CA PHE A 519 5.55 -15.05 7.72
C PHE A 519 5.07 -14.97 6.26
N SER A 520 4.66 -13.77 5.82
CA SER A 520 4.27 -13.52 4.42
C SER A 520 5.40 -13.89 3.46
N ILE A 521 5.08 -14.56 2.36
CA ILE A 521 6.01 -15.05 1.32
C ILE A 521 7.11 -15.99 1.87
N CYS A 522 6.83 -16.73 2.96
CA CYS A 522 7.60 -17.90 3.36
C CYS A 522 7.24 -19.11 2.48
N SER A 523 7.47 -19.00 1.16
CA SER A 523 6.90 -19.93 0.17
C SER A 523 7.36 -21.39 0.29
N SER A 524 8.51 -21.67 0.91
CA SER A 524 8.99 -23.04 1.20
C SER A 524 8.46 -23.65 2.51
N LEU A 525 7.67 -22.92 3.31
CA LEU A 525 7.23 -23.37 4.63
C LEU A 525 6.14 -24.46 4.52
N THR A 526 6.47 -25.71 4.86
CA THR A 526 5.56 -26.86 4.63
C THR A 526 4.56 -27.14 5.75
N ASP A 527 4.91 -26.76 6.98
CA ASP A 527 4.17 -26.99 8.23
C ASP A 527 4.58 -25.89 9.24
N ILE A 528 3.68 -25.49 10.14
CA ILE A 528 4.00 -24.62 11.27
C ILE A 528 3.07 -24.87 12.46
N THR A 529 3.64 -25.02 13.65
CA THR A 529 2.87 -25.11 14.90
C THR A 529 2.65 -23.72 15.49
N ILE A 530 1.42 -23.21 15.41
CA ILE A 530 0.99 -22.02 16.17
C ILE A 530 0.78 -22.46 17.64
N PRO A 531 1.46 -21.84 18.64
CA PRO A 531 1.38 -22.28 20.02
C PRO A 531 0.09 -21.82 20.72
N ASN A 532 -0.35 -22.58 21.74
CA ASN A 532 -1.60 -22.35 22.52
C ASN A 532 -1.59 -21.08 23.40
N SER A 533 -0.59 -20.22 23.21
CA SER A 533 -0.47 -18.88 23.81
C SER A 533 -0.92 -17.77 22.86
N VAL A 534 -1.05 -18.04 21.55
CA VAL A 534 -1.45 -17.07 20.54
C VAL A 534 -2.94 -16.82 20.59
N THR A 535 -3.35 -15.56 20.82
CA THR A 535 -4.77 -15.17 20.89
C THR A 535 -5.35 -14.65 19.58
N SER A 536 -4.49 -14.27 18.64
CA SER A 536 -4.87 -13.68 17.35
C SER A 536 -3.79 -13.93 16.29
N ILE A 537 -4.24 -14.20 15.07
CA ILE A 537 -3.38 -14.27 13.88
C ILE A 537 -3.54 -12.96 13.11
N GLY A 538 -2.44 -12.23 12.91
CA GLY A 538 -2.43 -10.93 12.23
C GLY A 538 -2.84 -10.97 10.76
N ASN A 539 -3.08 -9.80 10.19
CA ASN A 539 -3.42 -9.64 8.77
C ASN A 539 -2.25 -10.10 7.89
N SER A 540 -2.52 -10.84 6.81
CA SER A 540 -1.53 -11.42 5.89
C SER A 540 -0.44 -12.29 6.55
N ALA A 541 -0.62 -12.75 7.79
CA ALA A 541 0.44 -13.39 8.60
C ALA A 541 1.15 -14.57 7.91
N PHE A 542 0.45 -15.35 7.07
CA PHE A 542 0.98 -16.47 6.26
C PHE A 542 0.66 -16.30 4.76
N TYR A 543 0.48 -15.06 4.29
CA TYR A 543 0.17 -14.74 2.90
C TYR A 543 1.21 -15.35 1.94
N TYR A 544 0.78 -16.01 0.86
CA TYR A 544 1.63 -16.79 -0.06
C TYR A 544 2.65 -17.74 0.61
N CYS A 545 2.27 -18.41 1.71
CA CYS A 545 2.96 -19.63 2.15
C CYS A 545 2.61 -20.81 1.23
N GLU A 546 3.05 -20.75 -0.04
CA GLU A 546 2.60 -21.63 -1.11
C GLU A 546 2.77 -23.13 -0.82
N SER A 547 3.82 -23.52 -0.09
CA SER A 547 4.09 -24.93 0.29
C SER A 547 3.34 -25.42 1.53
N LEU A 548 2.58 -24.56 2.25
CA LEU A 548 1.95 -24.91 3.52
C LEU A 548 0.81 -25.92 3.29
N THR A 549 0.97 -27.15 3.76
CA THR A 549 0.07 -28.26 3.40
C THR A 549 -1.14 -28.43 4.32
N SER A 550 -1.02 -28.01 5.58
CA SER A 550 -2.07 -28.05 6.61
C SER A 550 -1.78 -27.05 7.71
N ILE A 551 -2.81 -26.51 8.37
CA ILE A 551 -2.65 -25.68 9.57
C ILE A 551 -3.63 -26.10 10.67
N THR A 552 -3.14 -26.14 11.91
CA THR A 552 -3.96 -26.29 13.12
C THR A 552 -3.98 -24.97 13.87
N ILE A 553 -5.14 -24.32 13.92
CA ILE A 553 -5.34 -23.10 14.70
C ILE A 553 -5.69 -23.52 16.15
N PRO A 554 -5.00 -23.03 17.19
CA PRO A 554 -5.21 -23.50 18.56
C PRO A 554 -6.42 -22.82 19.23
N ASP A 555 -7.04 -23.51 20.20
CA ASP A 555 -8.20 -23.11 21.02
C ASP A 555 -8.05 -21.76 21.78
N SER A 556 -6.89 -21.10 21.67
CA SER A 556 -6.62 -19.77 22.20
C SER A 556 -6.95 -18.63 21.23
N VAL A 557 -7.03 -18.91 19.92
CA VAL A 557 -7.24 -17.88 18.88
C VAL A 557 -8.71 -17.50 18.81
N THR A 558 -9.00 -16.19 18.91
CA THR A 558 -10.37 -15.65 18.81
C THR A 558 -10.70 -15.02 17.46
N SER A 559 -9.69 -14.72 16.65
CA SER A 559 -9.86 -14.07 15.34
C SER A 559 -8.73 -14.43 14.37
N ILE A 560 -9.10 -14.60 13.10
CA ILE A 560 -8.18 -14.77 11.97
C ILE A 560 -8.21 -13.47 11.16
N GLY A 561 -7.06 -12.82 10.98
CA GLY A 561 -6.94 -11.55 10.26
C GLY A 561 -7.23 -11.63 8.76
N ASP A 562 -7.32 -10.46 8.14
CA ASP A 562 -7.56 -10.29 6.71
C ASP A 562 -6.38 -10.87 5.91
N SER A 563 -6.65 -11.62 4.84
CA SER A 563 -5.67 -12.33 4.01
C SER A 563 -4.71 -13.27 4.76
N ALA A 564 -4.99 -13.63 6.02
CA ALA A 564 -4.04 -14.31 6.91
C ALA A 564 -3.42 -15.61 6.34
N PHE A 565 -4.15 -16.37 5.54
CA PHE A 565 -3.66 -17.56 4.81
C PHE A 565 -3.87 -17.43 3.28
N SER A 566 -4.13 -16.22 2.76
CA SER A 566 -4.43 -16.04 1.35
C SER A 566 -3.23 -16.42 0.48
N GLY A 567 -3.46 -17.16 -0.60
CA GLY A 567 -2.41 -17.69 -1.47
C GLY A 567 -1.65 -18.91 -0.91
N CYS A 568 -2.10 -19.55 0.18
CA CYS A 568 -1.57 -20.85 0.61
C CYS A 568 -2.05 -21.97 -0.34
N SER A 569 -1.53 -21.98 -1.57
CA SER A 569 -2.04 -22.81 -2.67
C SER A 569 -1.97 -24.33 -2.42
N SER A 570 -1.02 -24.83 -1.61
CA SER A 570 -0.93 -26.24 -1.19
C SER A 570 -1.80 -26.62 0.01
N LEU A 571 -2.56 -25.68 0.60
CA LEU A 571 -3.26 -25.89 1.88
C LEU A 571 -4.48 -26.80 1.71
N THR A 572 -4.34 -28.08 2.05
CA THR A 572 -5.36 -29.11 1.79
C THR A 572 -6.48 -29.15 2.84
N SER A 573 -6.19 -28.74 4.08
CA SER A 573 -7.13 -28.77 5.21
C SER A 573 -6.76 -27.74 6.28
N VAL A 574 -7.79 -27.10 6.85
CA VAL A 574 -7.70 -26.16 7.97
C VAL A 574 -8.58 -26.68 9.12
N THR A 575 -8.08 -26.63 10.35
CA THR A 575 -8.93 -26.81 11.55
C THR A 575 -9.13 -25.45 12.22
N ILE A 576 -10.38 -24.96 12.21
CA ILE A 576 -10.80 -23.76 12.94
C ILE A 576 -11.46 -24.21 14.26
N PRO A 577 -10.97 -23.77 15.44
CA PRO A 577 -11.54 -24.14 16.74
C PRO A 577 -12.73 -23.27 17.16
N ASP A 578 -13.59 -23.81 18.04
CA ASP A 578 -14.77 -23.18 18.67
C ASP A 578 -14.49 -21.87 19.45
N SER A 579 -13.24 -21.40 19.48
CA SER A 579 -12.83 -20.12 20.06
C SER A 579 -12.88 -18.96 19.05
N VAL A 580 -12.85 -19.25 17.74
CA VAL A 580 -12.81 -18.21 16.68
C VAL A 580 -14.19 -17.59 16.49
N ILE A 581 -14.24 -16.26 16.55
CA ILE A 581 -15.47 -15.45 16.41
C ILE A 581 -15.55 -14.78 15.04
N SER A 582 -14.41 -14.46 14.42
CA SER A 582 -14.34 -13.78 13.13
C SER A 582 -13.23 -14.32 12.22
N ILE A 583 -13.54 -14.38 10.93
CA ILE A 583 -12.63 -14.69 9.82
C ILE A 583 -12.55 -13.45 8.93
N GLY A 584 -11.36 -12.87 8.75
CA GLY A 584 -11.15 -11.62 8.01
C GLY A 584 -11.40 -11.69 6.51
N GLU A 585 -11.33 -10.54 5.84
CA GLU A 585 -11.47 -10.41 4.38
C GLU A 585 -10.37 -11.20 3.65
N PHE A 586 -10.70 -11.96 2.61
CA PHE A 586 -9.79 -12.86 1.90
C PHE A 586 -9.02 -13.88 2.78
N ALA A 587 -9.39 -14.14 4.03
CA ALA A 587 -8.55 -14.88 4.99
C ALA A 587 -8.01 -16.24 4.49
N PHE A 588 -8.76 -16.95 3.64
CA PHE A 588 -8.34 -18.20 2.97
C PHE A 588 -8.41 -18.10 1.42
N GLY A 589 -8.44 -16.90 0.86
CA GLY A 589 -8.50 -16.70 -0.59
C GLY A 589 -7.35 -17.40 -1.33
N LYS A 590 -7.59 -17.91 -2.53
CA LYS A 590 -6.61 -18.63 -3.38
C LYS A 590 -5.95 -19.84 -2.69
N CYS A 591 -6.58 -20.44 -1.67
CA CYS A 591 -6.21 -21.75 -1.15
C CYS A 591 -6.71 -22.85 -2.11
N THR A 592 -6.18 -22.89 -3.33
CA THR A 592 -6.72 -23.68 -4.45
C THR A 592 -6.77 -25.19 -4.18
N SER A 593 -5.94 -25.73 -3.28
CA SER A 593 -5.97 -27.14 -2.85
C SER A 593 -6.90 -27.45 -1.67
N LEU A 594 -7.60 -26.47 -1.08
CA LEU A 594 -8.42 -26.66 0.11
C LEU A 594 -9.67 -27.47 -0.21
N THR A 595 -9.72 -28.72 0.22
CA THR A 595 -10.78 -29.66 -0.21
C THR A 595 -12.10 -29.54 0.56
N SER A 596 -12.02 -29.14 1.83
CA SER A 596 -13.18 -28.97 2.72
C SER A 596 -12.79 -28.11 3.91
N ILE A 597 -13.73 -27.32 4.42
CA ILE A 597 -13.56 -26.61 5.69
C ILE A 597 -14.82 -26.71 6.56
N THR A 598 -14.61 -26.92 7.87
CA THR A 598 -15.67 -26.84 8.88
C THR A 598 -15.48 -25.53 9.64
N ILE A 599 -16.53 -24.71 9.64
CA ILE A 599 -16.57 -23.41 10.31
C ILE A 599 -17.46 -23.58 11.55
N PRO A 600 -16.96 -23.34 12.77
CA PRO A 600 -17.72 -23.63 13.99
C PRO A 600 -18.79 -22.58 14.31
N ASP A 601 -19.82 -22.98 15.05
CA ASP A 601 -20.96 -22.16 15.53
C ASP A 601 -20.58 -20.95 16.42
N SER A 602 -19.28 -20.76 16.67
CA SER A 602 -18.72 -19.58 17.32
C SER A 602 -18.48 -18.42 16.35
N VAL A 603 -18.36 -18.69 15.05
CA VAL A 603 -18.05 -17.69 14.02
C VAL A 603 -19.29 -16.89 13.68
N THR A 604 -19.33 -15.62 14.07
CA THR A 604 -20.44 -14.69 13.79
C THR A 604 -20.16 -13.78 12.59
N SER A 605 -18.97 -13.85 11.99
CA SER A 605 -18.57 -13.01 10.86
C SER A 605 -17.51 -13.68 10.00
N ILE A 606 -17.72 -13.66 8.69
CA ILE A 606 -16.74 -14.01 7.65
C ILE A 606 -16.67 -12.80 6.72
N GLY A 607 -15.45 -12.31 6.46
CA GLY A 607 -15.22 -11.13 5.63
C GLY A 607 -15.44 -11.35 4.14
N TYR A 608 -15.48 -10.22 3.42
CA TYR A 608 -15.44 -10.14 1.96
C TYR A 608 -14.45 -11.14 1.35
N SER A 609 -14.85 -11.89 0.32
CA SER A 609 -13.97 -12.81 -0.40
C SER A 609 -13.27 -13.90 0.46
N ALA A 610 -13.81 -14.23 1.65
CA ALA A 610 -13.44 -15.32 2.57
C ALA A 610 -12.57 -16.45 1.98
N PHE A 611 -13.18 -17.14 1.03
CA PHE A 611 -12.73 -18.36 0.37
C PHE A 611 -12.66 -18.20 -1.17
N TYR A 612 -12.54 -16.95 -1.64
CA TYR A 612 -12.38 -16.62 -3.07
C TYR A 612 -11.30 -17.48 -3.74
N TYR A 613 -11.54 -18.07 -4.91
CA TYR A 613 -10.59 -18.97 -5.60
C TYR A 613 -10.14 -20.21 -4.79
N CYS A 614 -10.98 -20.73 -3.88
CA CYS A 614 -10.77 -22.07 -3.30
C CYS A 614 -11.23 -23.17 -4.27
N GLU A 615 -10.57 -23.29 -5.43
CA GLU A 615 -10.98 -24.16 -6.56
C GLU A 615 -11.34 -25.60 -6.15
N SER A 616 -10.59 -26.22 -5.24
CA SER A 616 -10.83 -27.60 -4.77
C SER A 616 -11.94 -27.74 -3.69
N LEU A 617 -12.56 -26.66 -3.23
CA LEU A 617 -13.48 -26.67 -2.09
C LEU A 617 -14.80 -27.35 -2.44
N ALA A 618 -14.87 -28.66 -2.20
CA ALA A 618 -16.02 -29.49 -2.56
C ALA A 618 -17.17 -29.41 -1.54
N SER A 619 -16.91 -28.97 -0.31
CA SER A 619 -17.93 -28.83 0.74
C SER A 619 -17.53 -27.81 1.81
N VAL A 620 -18.44 -26.92 2.16
CA VAL A 620 -18.36 -26.03 3.32
C VAL A 620 -19.64 -26.14 4.16
N THR A 621 -19.52 -25.97 5.46
CA THR A 621 -20.67 -25.79 6.37
C THR A 621 -20.70 -24.35 6.83
N ILE A 622 -21.79 -23.63 6.53
CA ILE A 622 -22.09 -22.32 7.11
C ILE A 622 -22.69 -22.54 8.50
N PRO A 623 -22.22 -21.86 9.55
CA PRO A 623 -22.74 -22.03 10.91
C PRO A 623 -24.05 -21.25 11.15
N ASP A 624 -24.92 -21.79 12.01
CA ASP A 624 -26.20 -21.20 12.48
C ASP A 624 -26.05 -19.84 13.20
N SER A 625 -24.81 -19.39 13.42
CA SER A 625 -24.45 -18.09 14.01
C SER A 625 -24.29 -16.96 12.99
N MET A 626 -24.30 -17.26 11.69
CA MET A 626 -24.04 -16.30 10.62
C MET A 626 -25.29 -15.49 10.23
N THR A 627 -25.16 -14.17 10.09
CA THR A 627 -26.25 -13.27 9.68
C THR A 627 -26.22 -12.84 8.22
N SER A 628 -25.09 -13.02 7.53
CA SER A 628 -24.88 -12.59 6.14
C SER A 628 -23.78 -13.42 5.48
N VAL A 629 -23.94 -13.70 4.19
CA VAL A 629 -22.83 -14.16 3.32
C VAL A 629 -22.36 -12.95 2.53
N GLU A 630 -21.17 -12.43 2.82
CA GLU A 630 -20.65 -11.20 2.22
C GLU A 630 -20.28 -11.38 0.73
N ASP A 631 -20.08 -10.26 0.02
CA ASP A 631 -19.71 -10.25 -1.39
C ASP A 631 -18.51 -11.18 -1.70
N PHE A 632 -18.63 -11.95 -2.79
CA PHE A 632 -17.65 -12.92 -3.30
C PHE A 632 -17.14 -13.97 -2.29
N THR A 633 -17.77 -14.18 -1.12
CA THR A 633 -17.26 -15.04 -0.04
C THR A 633 -16.81 -16.44 -0.51
N PHE A 634 -17.55 -17.06 -1.44
CA PHE A 634 -17.25 -18.37 -2.01
C PHE A 634 -17.05 -18.34 -3.53
N ALA A 635 -16.76 -17.17 -4.12
CA ALA A 635 -16.60 -17.09 -5.57
C ALA A 635 -15.37 -17.89 -6.06
N ASP A 636 -15.49 -18.47 -7.25
CA ASP A 636 -14.53 -19.40 -7.86
C ASP A 636 -14.22 -20.65 -7.01
N CYS A 637 -15.10 -21.04 -6.09
CA CYS A 637 -15.11 -22.37 -5.45
C CYS A 637 -15.61 -23.43 -6.44
N SER A 638 -14.88 -23.62 -7.54
CA SER A 638 -15.34 -24.33 -8.74
C SER A 638 -15.70 -25.82 -8.53
N SER A 639 -15.23 -26.46 -7.46
CA SER A 639 -15.57 -27.84 -7.07
C SER A 639 -16.78 -27.99 -6.12
N LEU A 640 -17.37 -26.89 -5.62
CA LEU A 640 -18.47 -26.93 -4.64
C LEU A 640 -19.73 -27.52 -5.28
N THR A 641 -20.24 -28.65 -4.76
CA THR A 641 -21.40 -29.36 -5.35
C THR A 641 -22.74 -28.90 -4.78
N ASP A 642 -22.78 -28.65 -3.48
CA ASP A 642 -23.99 -28.27 -2.76
C ASP A 642 -23.65 -27.38 -1.55
N ILE A 643 -24.56 -26.45 -1.22
CA ILE A 643 -24.46 -25.63 -0.01
C ILE A 643 -25.84 -25.35 0.59
N THR A 644 -25.89 -25.29 1.92
CA THR A 644 -27.07 -24.86 2.69
C THR A 644 -26.75 -23.53 3.37
N ILE A 645 -27.62 -22.54 3.17
CA ILE A 645 -27.61 -21.23 3.79
C ILE A 645 -28.66 -21.25 4.92
N PRO A 646 -28.26 -21.25 6.21
CA PRO A 646 -29.17 -21.50 7.34
C PRO A 646 -30.16 -20.35 7.61
N ASP A 647 -31.20 -20.62 8.40
CA ASP A 647 -32.30 -19.68 8.66
C ASP A 647 -31.88 -18.38 9.39
N SER A 648 -30.66 -18.36 9.95
CA SER A 648 -30.01 -17.21 10.57
C SER A 648 -29.53 -16.16 9.55
N VAL A 649 -29.23 -16.56 8.32
CA VAL A 649 -28.67 -15.67 7.29
C VAL A 649 -29.76 -14.78 6.71
N THR A 650 -29.56 -13.47 6.81
CA THR A 650 -30.50 -12.44 6.37
C THR A 650 -30.15 -11.81 5.02
N SER A 651 -28.91 -11.97 4.54
CA SER A 651 -28.50 -11.49 3.22
C SER A 651 -27.42 -12.35 2.55
N ILE A 652 -27.39 -12.32 1.21
CA ILE A 652 -26.35 -12.89 0.35
C ILE A 652 -25.86 -11.78 -0.59
N GLY A 653 -24.58 -11.43 -0.48
CA GLY A 653 -23.93 -10.31 -1.16
C GLY A 653 -23.62 -10.53 -2.65
N TYR A 654 -23.10 -9.48 -3.28
CA TYR A 654 -22.75 -9.46 -4.70
C TYR A 654 -21.74 -10.57 -5.04
N GLY A 655 -22.08 -11.40 -6.02
CA GLY A 655 -21.16 -12.42 -6.53
C GLY A 655 -20.82 -13.54 -5.54
N ALA A 656 -21.55 -13.70 -4.42
CA ALA A 656 -21.18 -14.61 -3.32
C ALA A 656 -20.84 -16.05 -3.76
N PHE A 657 -21.53 -16.57 -4.78
CA PHE A 657 -21.31 -17.89 -5.39
C PHE A 657 -21.03 -17.81 -6.90
N CYS A 658 -20.43 -16.71 -7.37
CA CYS A 658 -20.00 -16.56 -8.77
C CYS A 658 -18.88 -17.55 -9.11
N GLY A 659 -18.83 -18.11 -10.32
CA GLY A 659 -17.75 -19.05 -10.72
C GLY A 659 -17.84 -20.44 -10.07
N CYS A 660 -18.92 -20.77 -9.36
CA CYS A 660 -19.10 -22.06 -8.68
C CYS A 660 -19.53 -23.19 -9.64
N THR A 661 -18.74 -23.45 -10.69
CA THR A 661 -19.12 -24.26 -11.88
C THR A 661 -19.63 -25.69 -11.65
N SER A 662 -19.47 -26.26 -10.45
CA SER A 662 -19.96 -27.60 -10.09
C SER A 662 -21.23 -27.59 -9.21
N LEU A 663 -21.80 -26.41 -8.90
CA LEU A 663 -22.88 -26.27 -7.93
C LEU A 663 -24.21 -26.80 -8.50
N GLU A 664 -24.58 -28.03 -8.11
CA GLU A 664 -25.83 -28.67 -8.54
C GLU A 664 -27.05 -28.16 -7.74
N SER A 665 -26.85 -27.68 -6.50
CA SER A 665 -27.93 -27.17 -5.66
C SER A 665 -27.50 -26.17 -4.57
N ILE A 666 -28.36 -25.19 -4.30
CA ILE A 666 -28.24 -24.28 -3.16
C ILE A 666 -29.57 -24.22 -2.38
N THR A 667 -29.54 -24.49 -1.08
CA THR A 667 -30.71 -24.41 -0.20
C THR A 667 -30.65 -23.13 0.62
N ILE A 668 -31.71 -22.32 0.62
CA ILE A 668 -31.82 -21.07 1.37
C ILE A 668 -32.97 -21.20 2.37
N GLU A 669 -32.64 -21.39 3.65
CA GLU A 669 -33.62 -21.70 4.69
C GLU A 669 -34.35 -20.47 5.24
N ASN A 670 -33.80 -19.25 5.11
CA ASN A 670 -34.53 -18.04 5.47
C ASN A 670 -35.43 -17.57 4.30
N PRO A 671 -36.77 -17.59 4.44
CA PRO A 671 -37.69 -17.17 3.37
C PRO A 671 -37.64 -15.68 3.03
N GLU A 672 -37.08 -14.84 3.92
CA GLU A 672 -36.98 -13.37 3.79
C GLU A 672 -35.53 -12.92 3.53
N CYS A 673 -34.63 -13.83 3.12
CA CYS A 673 -33.21 -13.52 2.86
C CYS A 673 -33.05 -12.53 1.70
N GLU A 674 -32.36 -11.41 1.89
CA GLU A 674 -32.07 -10.44 0.83
C GLU A 674 -30.93 -10.96 -0.07
N ILE A 675 -31.25 -11.36 -1.30
CA ILE A 675 -30.28 -11.83 -2.29
C ILE A 675 -29.93 -10.66 -3.21
N TRP A 676 -28.64 -10.31 -3.32
CA TRP A 676 -28.21 -9.17 -4.13
C TRP A 676 -28.58 -9.33 -5.62
N ASP A 677 -29.21 -8.31 -6.21
CA ASP A 677 -30.13 -8.45 -7.34
C ASP A 677 -29.46 -8.44 -8.74
N THR A 678 -28.52 -9.36 -8.96
CA THR A 678 -27.78 -9.67 -10.21
C THR A 678 -27.86 -11.17 -10.52
N ALA A 679 -27.64 -11.59 -11.76
CA ALA A 679 -27.44 -13.01 -12.07
C ALA A 679 -26.16 -13.56 -11.39
N ASN A 680 -25.12 -12.73 -11.24
CA ASN A 680 -23.80 -13.14 -10.75
C ASN A 680 -23.76 -13.61 -9.28
N THR A 681 -24.76 -13.30 -8.46
CA THR A 681 -24.79 -13.67 -7.02
C THR A 681 -24.78 -15.19 -6.83
N ILE A 682 -25.46 -15.90 -7.73
CA ILE A 682 -25.41 -17.36 -7.86
C ILE A 682 -25.25 -17.65 -9.36
N SER A 683 -24.01 -17.90 -9.81
CA SER A 683 -23.70 -18.11 -11.24
C SER A 683 -22.48 -19.02 -11.43
N ASN A 684 -22.39 -19.63 -12.62
CA ASN A 684 -21.24 -20.42 -13.04
C ASN A 684 -20.10 -19.56 -13.62
N GLY A 685 -20.35 -18.29 -13.94
CA GLY A 685 -19.34 -17.34 -14.41
C GLY A 685 -19.73 -15.86 -14.20
N TYR A 686 -18.83 -14.95 -14.60
CA TYR A 686 -18.88 -13.53 -14.26
C TYR A 686 -19.75 -12.64 -15.17
N ASN A 687 -20.40 -13.21 -16.19
CA ASN A 687 -20.99 -12.46 -17.30
C ASN A 687 -22.50 -12.64 -17.38
N GLU A 688 -23.27 -11.60 -17.03
CA GLU A 688 -24.74 -11.61 -17.11
C GLU A 688 -25.28 -11.65 -18.56
N GLU A 689 -24.43 -11.52 -19.59
CA GLU A 689 -24.83 -11.56 -21.00
C GLU A 689 -24.66 -12.95 -21.64
N ASN A 690 -23.93 -13.87 -20.99
CA ASN A 690 -23.69 -15.23 -21.47
C ASN A 690 -24.58 -16.26 -20.76
N GLU A 691 -25.57 -16.82 -21.48
CA GLU A 691 -26.46 -17.87 -20.96
C GLU A 691 -25.71 -19.17 -20.54
N GLU A 692 -24.46 -19.39 -20.96
CA GLU A 692 -23.64 -20.54 -20.49
C GLU A 692 -23.03 -20.31 -19.08
N ASP A 693 -22.88 -19.05 -18.63
CA ASP A 693 -22.35 -18.69 -17.30
C ASP A 693 -23.46 -18.64 -16.22
N TYR A 694 -24.72 -18.83 -16.59
CA TYR A 694 -25.86 -18.84 -15.67
C TYR A 694 -25.87 -20.08 -14.75
N PHE A 695 -26.45 -19.95 -13.56
CA PHE A 695 -26.66 -21.09 -12.67
C PHE A 695 -27.63 -22.10 -13.28
N ASN A 696 -27.17 -23.35 -13.39
CA ASN A 696 -27.87 -24.47 -14.04
C ASN A 696 -28.31 -25.56 -13.06
N GLY A 697 -28.02 -25.39 -11.76
CA GLY A 697 -28.52 -26.22 -10.66
C GLY A 697 -29.94 -25.85 -10.20
N THR A 698 -30.31 -26.30 -9.00
CA THR A 698 -31.63 -26.01 -8.38
C THR A 698 -31.49 -25.19 -7.09
N ILE A 699 -32.27 -24.11 -6.98
CA ILE A 699 -32.44 -23.35 -5.75
C ILE A 699 -33.58 -23.98 -4.93
N TYR A 700 -33.31 -24.33 -3.67
CA TYR A 700 -34.31 -24.85 -2.75
C TYR A 700 -34.72 -23.78 -1.73
N GLY A 701 -36.03 -23.58 -1.54
CA GLY A 701 -36.56 -22.59 -0.61
C GLY A 701 -38.00 -22.86 -0.17
N TYR A 702 -38.67 -21.84 0.36
CA TYR A 702 -40.09 -21.90 0.72
C TYR A 702 -40.98 -21.26 -0.37
N GLU A 703 -42.26 -21.66 -0.40
CA GLU A 703 -43.29 -21.03 -1.23
C GLU A 703 -43.45 -19.54 -0.81
N ASP A 704 -43.59 -18.64 -1.79
CA ASP A 704 -43.63 -17.18 -1.64
C ASP A 704 -42.32 -16.53 -1.07
N SER A 705 -41.18 -17.23 -1.09
CA SER A 705 -39.89 -16.72 -0.56
C SER A 705 -39.10 -15.81 -1.53
N THR A 706 -38.13 -15.07 -0.99
CA THR A 706 -37.14 -14.31 -1.79
C THR A 706 -36.31 -15.21 -2.71
N ALA A 707 -35.95 -16.41 -2.25
CA ALA A 707 -35.25 -17.41 -3.05
C ALA A 707 -36.08 -17.87 -4.26
N GLN A 708 -37.39 -18.05 -4.10
CA GLN A 708 -38.30 -18.31 -5.23
C GLN A 708 -38.33 -17.12 -6.20
N ALA A 709 -38.48 -15.89 -5.69
CA ALA A 709 -38.54 -14.69 -6.52
C ALA A 709 -37.25 -14.44 -7.31
N TYR A 710 -36.09 -14.73 -6.71
CA TYR A 710 -34.78 -14.65 -7.37
C TYR A 710 -34.65 -15.69 -8.50
N ALA A 711 -35.01 -16.96 -8.22
CA ALA A 711 -35.04 -18.02 -9.23
C ALA A 711 -35.99 -17.69 -10.40
N GLU A 712 -37.21 -17.20 -10.10
CA GLU A 712 -38.17 -16.77 -11.12
C GLU A 712 -37.68 -15.57 -11.95
N LYS A 713 -36.90 -14.65 -11.37
CA LYS A 713 -36.35 -13.49 -12.09
C LYS A 713 -35.30 -13.91 -13.13
N TYR A 714 -34.39 -14.80 -12.77
CA TYR A 714 -33.25 -15.20 -13.63
C TYR A 714 -33.50 -16.48 -14.44
N GLY A 715 -34.62 -17.18 -14.20
CA GLY A 715 -34.99 -18.40 -14.93
C GLY A 715 -34.35 -19.68 -14.40
N TYR A 716 -33.77 -19.63 -13.20
CA TYR A 716 -33.14 -20.77 -12.53
C TYR A 716 -34.20 -21.80 -12.07
N ALA A 717 -33.79 -23.07 -11.89
CA ALA A 717 -34.70 -24.09 -11.38
C ALA A 717 -34.98 -23.88 -9.88
N PHE A 718 -36.23 -24.09 -9.46
CA PHE A 718 -36.67 -23.96 -8.07
C PHE A 718 -37.53 -25.14 -7.63
N ASP A 719 -37.35 -25.61 -6.41
CA ASP A 719 -38.21 -26.59 -5.73
C ASP A 719 -38.28 -26.30 -4.21
N LEU A 720 -39.21 -26.94 -3.51
CA LEU A 720 -39.45 -26.71 -2.09
C LEU A 720 -38.47 -27.49 -1.19
N ILE A 721 -38.09 -26.88 -0.07
CA ILE A 721 -37.32 -27.56 0.99
C ILE A 721 -38.02 -28.85 1.43
N GLY A 722 -37.26 -29.94 1.50
CA GLY A 722 -37.74 -31.31 1.71
C GLY A 722 -37.90 -32.15 0.43
N ASN A 723 -37.67 -31.59 -0.76
CA ASN A 723 -37.65 -32.29 -2.05
C ASN A 723 -36.22 -32.52 -2.60
N GLU A 724 -35.17 -32.23 -1.82
CA GLU A 724 -33.77 -32.29 -2.24
C GLU A 724 -33.35 -33.72 -2.67
N PRO A 725 -32.41 -33.87 -3.62
CA PRO A 725 -31.70 -35.13 -3.81
C PRO A 725 -30.98 -35.52 -2.52
N ALA A 726 -30.96 -36.82 -2.20
CA ALA A 726 -30.31 -37.29 -0.97
C ALA A 726 -28.79 -37.03 -1.03
N GLN A 727 -28.31 -36.06 -0.26
CA GLN A 727 -26.94 -35.53 -0.27
C GLN A 727 -25.86 -36.60 -0.47
N THR A 728 -25.10 -36.47 -1.56
CA THR A 728 -23.97 -37.35 -1.88
C THR A 728 -22.72 -36.89 -1.12
N THR A 729 -22.72 -37.08 0.21
CA THR A 729 -21.61 -36.66 1.08
C THR A 729 -20.27 -37.16 0.53
N PRO A 730 -19.31 -36.27 0.22
CA PRO A 730 -17.97 -36.67 -0.19
C PRO A 730 -17.36 -37.60 0.85
N ALA A 731 -16.62 -38.61 0.40
CA ALA A 731 -16.10 -39.66 1.27
C ALA A 731 -14.87 -39.18 2.06
N VAL A 732 -15.09 -38.28 3.04
CA VAL A 732 -14.05 -37.74 3.93
C VAL A 732 -13.31 -38.90 4.61
N THR A 733 -12.06 -39.12 4.21
CA THR A 733 -11.19 -40.19 4.73
C THR A 733 -10.62 -39.80 6.09
N THR A 734 -11.50 -39.62 7.06
CA THR A 734 -11.14 -39.34 8.46
C THR A 734 -10.17 -40.39 9.00
N ALA A 735 -8.91 -39.99 9.18
CA ALA A 735 -7.89 -40.81 9.82
C ALA A 735 -8.10 -40.84 11.35
N VAL A 736 -9.18 -41.48 11.79
CA VAL A 736 -9.62 -41.50 13.21
C VAL A 736 -8.61 -42.22 14.10
N THR A 737 -7.62 -41.48 14.59
CA THR A 737 -6.70 -41.89 15.66
C THR A 737 -7.48 -42.01 16.98
N THR A 738 -8.10 -43.17 17.17
CA THR A 738 -9.01 -43.46 18.30
C THR A 738 -8.25 -43.55 19.63
N THR A 739 -7.84 -42.39 20.17
CA THR A 739 -7.12 -42.26 21.44
C THR A 739 -8.06 -42.63 22.59
N THR A 740 -8.07 -43.92 22.92
CA THR A 740 -8.97 -44.51 23.92
C THR A 740 -8.51 -44.09 25.32
N LYS A 741 -8.97 -42.91 25.75
CA LYS A 741 -8.65 -42.26 27.04
C LYS A 741 -9.20 -43.07 28.21
N THR A 742 -8.48 -44.12 28.57
CA THR A 742 -8.87 -45.08 29.61
C THR A 742 -8.85 -44.39 30.98
N ILE A 743 -10.04 -44.08 31.51
CA ILE A 743 -10.19 -43.44 32.81
C ILE A 743 -9.87 -44.44 33.93
N ILE A 744 -8.63 -44.43 34.42
CA ILE A 744 -8.23 -45.20 35.61
C ILE A 744 -8.57 -44.40 36.87
N THR A 745 -9.80 -44.59 37.39
CA THR A 745 -10.26 -44.03 38.66
C THR A 745 -9.54 -44.64 39.87
N THR A 746 -8.31 -44.18 40.13
CA THR A 746 -7.54 -44.59 41.32
C THR A 746 -7.99 -43.78 42.53
N ALA A 747 -8.91 -44.33 43.33
CA ALA A 747 -9.43 -43.67 44.53
C ALA A 747 -8.37 -43.57 45.64
N ALA A 748 -7.74 -42.39 45.77
CA ALA A 748 -6.81 -42.08 46.84
C ALA A 748 -7.55 -41.97 48.20
N LYS A 749 -7.43 -43.02 49.02
CA LYS A 749 -8.07 -43.12 50.33
C LYS A 749 -7.31 -42.28 51.37
N THR A 750 -7.92 -41.19 51.83
CA THR A 750 -7.40 -40.41 52.96
C THR A 750 -7.65 -41.09 54.30
N THR A 751 -6.61 -41.13 55.14
CA THR A 751 -6.70 -41.48 56.57
C THR A 751 -5.71 -40.63 57.36
N ALA A 752 -6.18 -39.99 58.42
CA ALA A 752 -5.33 -39.56 59.55
C ALA A 752 -4.67 -40.81 60.19
N ASP A 753 -3.64 -40.73 61.03
CA ASP A 753 -3.43 -39.73 62.09
C ASP A 753 -1.97 -39.75 62.64
N GLU A 754 -1.72 -38.82 63.58
CA GLU A 754 -0.77 -38.88 64.70
C GLU A 754 0.79 -38.83 64.53
N THR A 755 1.36 -37.86 65.29
CA THR A 755 2.61 -37.91 66.10
C THR A 755 3.99 -37.41 65.59
N THR A 756 4.42 -36.29 66.20
CA THR A 756 5.81 -35.89 66.59
C THR A 756 6.82 -35.49 65.49
N ASN A 757 7.80 -34.58 65.73
CA ASN A 757 8.28 -33.96 66.99
C ASN A 757 8.83 -32.51 66.86
N ILE A 758 8.96 -31.82 68.00
CA ILE A 758 9.48 -30.44 68.26
C ILE A 758 11.03 -30.44 68.33
N PRO A 759 11.82 -29.33 68.12
CA PRO A 759 11.60 -27.90 68.47
C PRO A 759 11.82 -26.86 67.33
N SER A 760 11.43 -25.57 67.39
CA SER A 760 11.27 -24.53 68.47
C SER A 760 12.58 -23.75 68.80
N ALA A 761 12.58 -22.44 69.09
CA ALA A 761 11.50 -21.43 69.19
C ALA A 761 11.68 -20.34 68.09
N THR A 762 11.68 -18.98 68.23
CA THR A 762 11.58 -17.94 69.30
C THR A 762 11.50 -16.58 68.54
N THR A 763 10.81 -15.47 68.88
CA THR A 763 9.77 -15.10 69.87
C THR A 763 9.29 -13.64 69.59
N ASN A 764 8.11 -13.24 70.08
CA ASN A 764 7.63 -11.85 70.33
C ASN A 764 7.27 -10.96 69.10
N SER A 765 6.34 -10.00 69.19
CA SER A 765 5.26 -9.73 70.17
C SER A 765 4.21 -8.78 69.59
N ALA A 766 2.98 -8.80 70.12
CA ALA A 766 1.84 -8.02 69.62
C ALA A 766 1.86 -6.52 70.01
N ALA A 767 1.12 -5.72 69.24
CA ALA A 767 0.55 -4.43 69.66
C ALA A 767 -0.83 -4.23 69.00
N ASP A 768 -1.89 -4.32 69.80
CA ASP A 768 -3.27 -3.89 69.48
C ASP A 768 -3.61 -2.67 70.36
N THR A 769 -4.35 -1.71 69.83
CA THR A 769 -5.27 -0.86 70.63
C THR A 769 -6.27 -0.09 69.74
N THR A 770 -7.58 -0.34 69.93
CA THR A 770 -8.72 0.63 70.02
C THR A 770 -8.89 1.71 68.92
N GLY A 771 -10.07 2.00 68.35
CA GLY A 771 -11.44 2.13 68.92
C GLY A 771 -12.01 3.53 68.54
N THR A 772 -13.29 3.90 68.63
CA THR A 772 -14.51 3.23 69.14
C THR A 772 -15.76 4.01 68.66
N THR A 773 -16.84 3.35 68.19
CA THR A 773 -18.31 3.74 68.27
C THR A 773 -18.82 5.15 67.85
N ALA A 774 -20.05 5.39 67.37
CA ALA A 774 -21.29 4.61 67.38
C ALA A 774 -22.29 4.95 66.23
N ALA A 775 -23.37 4.16 66.16
CA ALA A 775 -24.59 4.21 65.34
C ALA A 775 -25.41 5.53 65.40
N THR A 776 -26.54 5.76 64.71
CA THR A 776 -27.66 4.92 64.17
C THR A 776 -28.52 5.85 63.25
N THR A 777 -29.25 5.52 62.17
CA THR A 777 -29.69 4.29 61.44
C THR A 777 -30.04 4.71 59.97
N VAL A 778 -30.52 3.90 59.01
CA VAL A 778 -31.89 3.33 58.82
C VAL A 778 -31.91 2.35 57.63
N THR A 779 -32.80 1.34 57.70
CA THR A 779 -33.15 0.25 56.76
C THR A 779 -32.69 0.24 55.27
N THR A 780 -31.89 -0.79 54.95
CA THR A 780 -32.04 -1.78 53.86
C THR A 780 -32.40 -1.37 52.42
N ALA A 781 -31.45 -1.58 51.51
CA ALA A 781 -31.64 -2.31 50.25
C ALA A 781 -30.42 -3.26 50.05
N SER A 782 -30.52 -4.25 49.16
CA SER A 782 -29.50 -5.31 49.01
C SER A 782 -28.95 -5.40 47.59
N THR A 783 -27.66 -5.19 47.42
CA THR A 783 -26.88 -5.59 46.23
C THR A 783 -25.52 -6.15 46.65
N THR A 784 -25.14 -7.28 46.09
CA THR A 784 -23.79 -7.86 46.22
C THR A 784 -22.84 -7.22 45.22
N THR A 785 -21.58 -7.03 45.62
CA THR A 785 -20.54 -6.43 44.79
C THR A 785 -20.07 -7.35 43.66
N ALA A 786 -20.05 -6.82 42.44
CA ALA A 786 -19.12 -7.23 41.39
C ALA A 786 -18.25 -6.03 41.00
N THR A 787 -16.96 -6.24 40.78
CA THR A 787 -16.01 -5.18 40.42
C THR A 787 -15.95 -5.03 38.90
N GLY A 788 -16.84 -4.21 38.34
CA GLY A 788 -16.78 -3.79 36.94
C GLY A 788 -15.71 -2.71 36.72
N THR A 789 -15.00 -2.81 35.60
CA THR A 789 -14.22 -1.70 35.04
C THR A 789 -15.15 -0.60 34.57
N THR A 790 -14.81 0.66 34.84
CA THR A 790 -15.59 1.81 34.34
C THR A 790 -15.14 2.14 32.91
N ARG A 791 -15.99 1.84 31.92
CA ARG A 791 -15.80 2.27 30.52
C ARG A 791 -15.57 3.79 30.47
N PRO A 792 -14.51 4.30 29.81
CA PRO A 792 -14.25 5.73 29.78
C PRO A 792 -15.22 6.45 28.83
N LEU A 793 -15.53 7.71 29.10
CA LEU A 793 -16.31 8.53 28.16
C LEU A 793 -15.48 8.77 26.89
N GLY A 794 -16.08 8.55 25.72
CA GLY A 794 -15.43 8.61 24.42
C GLY A 794 -14.95 7.26 23.89
N ASP A 795 -14.93 6.22 24.72
CA ASP A 795 -14.88 4.82 24.25
C ASP A 795 -16.17 4.57 23.47
N ALA A 796 -16.10 4.57 22.15
CA ALA A 796 -17.26 4.45 21.26
C ALA A 796 -17.40 3.04 20.70
N ASN A 797 -16.26 2.36 20.47
CA ASN A 797 -16.20 1.00 19.93
C ASN A 797 -16.37 -0.11 20.98
N ASN A 798 -16.36 0.21 22.29
CA ASN A 798 -16.44 -0.73 23.41
C ASN A 798 -15.18 -1.62 23.58
N ASP A 799 -13.99 -1.16 23.17
CA ASP A 799 -12.70 -1.86 23.37
C ASP A 799 -12.08 -1.67 24.77
N GLY A 800 -12.62 -0.76 25.58
CA GLY A 800 -12.18 -0.48 26.95
C GLY A 800 -11.11 0.61 27.07
N LYS A 801 -10.67 1.21 25.96
CA LYS A 801 -9.68 2.29 25.89
C LYS A 801 -10.32 3.57 25.34
N LEU A 802 -9.49 4.59 25.07
CA LEU A 802 -9.90 5.81 24.38
C LEU A 802 -8.80 6.15 23.37
N THR A 803 -9.10 5.95 22.09
CA THR A 803 -8.13 5.89 20.99
C THR A 803 -8.65 6.58 19.74
N VAL A 804 -7.82 6.68 18.68
CA VAL A 804 -8.27 7.23 17.39
C VAL A 804 -9.33 6.34 16.72
N SER A 805 -9.36 5.04 17.06
CA SER A 805 -10.35 4.08 16.58
C SER A 805 -11.77 4.44 17.01
N ASP A 806 -11.96 5.10 18.15
CA ASP A 806 -13.27 5.57 18.62
C ASP A 806 -13.82 6.71 17.77
N ALA A 807 -12.96 7.68 17.44
CA ALA A 807 -13.31 8.76 16.52
C ALA A 807 -13.58 8.22 15.11
N ALA A 808 -12.78 7.25 14.65
CA ALA A 808 -12.97 6.58 13.37
C ALA A 808 -14.26 5.75 13.34
N PHE A 809 -14.64 5.08 14.43
CA PHE A 809 -15.89 4.33 14.56
C PHE A 809 -17.09 5.24 14.38
N ILE A 810 -17.18 6.33 15.16
CA ILE A 810 -18.27 7.32 15.03
C ILE A 810 -18.32 7.90 13.61
N ALA A 811 -17.17 8.24 13.01
CA ALA A 811 -17.10 8.77 11.66
C ALA A 811 -17.57 7.77 10.60
N ARG A 812 -17.16 6.50 10.66
CA ARG A 812 -17.53 5.45 9.70
C ARG A 812 -19.01 5.11 9.77
N THR A 813 -19.58 4.94 10.97
CA THR A 813 -21.02 4.68 11.15
C THR A 813 -21.87 5.83 10.62
N LEU A 814 -21.51 7.08 10.91
CA LEU A 814 -22.23 8.25 10.38
C LEU A 814 -22.06 8.41 8.85
N ALA A 815 -20.92 8.00 8.28
CA ALA A 815 -20.71 7.99 6.82
C ALA A 815 -21.63 6.98 6.11
N LYS A 816 -21.94 5.83 6.74
CA LYS A 816 -22.97 4.88 6.28
C LYS A 816 -24.41 5.40 6.41
N ARG A 817 -24.61 6.63 6.92
CA ARG A 817 -25.90 7.27 7.26
C ARG A 817 -26.68 6.57 8.39
N GLU A 818 -26.02 5.71 9.17
CA GLU A 818 -26.58 5.06 10.34
C GLU A 818 -26.64 6.03 11.53
N THR A 819 -27.59 5.83 12.46
CA THR A 819 -27.72 6.67 13.67
C THR A 819 -27.28 5.90 14.91
N ILE A 820 -26.22 6.37 15.58
CA ILE A 820 -25.84 5.86 16.90
C ILE A 820 -26.79 6.43 17.95
N ASP A 821 -27.63 5.58 18.53
CA ASP A 821 -28.54 5.95 19.63
C ASP A 821 -27.75 6.13 20.94
N VAL A 822 -27.92 7.29 21.57
CA VAL A 822 -27.27 7.63 22.85
C VAL A 822 -27.84 6.84 24.04
N GLU A 823 -29.06 6.30 23.97
CA GLU A 823 -29.57 5.38 24.99
C GLU A 823 -28.94 3.98 24.88
N VAL A 824 -28.42 3.61 23.70
CA VAL A 824 -27.74 2.33 23.44
C VAL A 824 -26.22 2.45 23.64
N ASN A 825 -25.60 3.53 23.15
CA ASN A 825 -24.16 3.77 23.27
C ASN A 825 -23.85 5.15 23.93
N PRO A 826 -24.18 5.34 25.21
CA PRO A 826 -24.02 6.64 25.91
C PRO A 826 -22.57 7.10 26.12
N TYR A 827 -21.58 6.29 25.72
CA TYR A 827 -20.16 6.64 25.80
C TYR A 827 -19.65 7.31 24.51
N ALA A 828 -20.38 7.19 23.40
CA ALA A 828 -20.05 7.84 22.13
C ALA A 828 -20.49 9.34 22.07
N ASP A 829 -21.43 9.76 22.91
CA ASP A 829 -21.74 11.19 23.16
C ASP A 829 -20.65 11.78 24.07
N TYR A 830 -19.47 11.98 23.50
CA TYR A 830 -18.30 12.49 24.21
C TYR A 830 -18.49 13.95 24.66
N ASN A 831 -19.24 14.73 23.87
CA ASN A 831 -19.47 16.15 24.15
C ASN A 831 -20.61 16.40 25.17
N GLN A 832 -21.48 15.41 25.39
CA GLN A 832 -22.64 15.41 26.30
C GLN A 832 -23.75 16.41 25.90
N ASP A 833 -24.05 16.51 24.59
CA ASP A 833 -25.21 17.28 24.10
C ASP A 833 -26.53 16.47 23.99
N GLY A 834 -26.45 15.13 24.18
CA GLY A 834 -27.55 14.20 24.05
C GLY A 834 -27.69 13.58 22.66
N LYS A 835 -26.61 13.59 21.86
CA LYS A 835 -26.53 12.99 20.52
C LYS A 835 -25.11 12.51 20.25
N VAL A 836 -24.98 11.61 19.27
CA VAL A 836 -23.68 11.18 18.74
C VAL A 836 -23.54 11.71 17.32
N THR A 837 -22.49 12.50 17.07
CA THR A 837 -22.28 13.21 15.80
C THR A 837 -20.81 13.26 15.41
N VAL A 838 -20.50 13.79 14.22
CA VAL A 838 -19.12 14.09 13.80
C VAL A 838 -18.41 15.11 14.73
N ALA A 839 -19.17 15.88 15.53
CA ALA A 839 -18.57 16.76 16.53
C ALA A 839 -17.90 15.98 17.66
N ASP A 840 -18.42 14.80 18.02
CA ASP A 840 -17.91 13.90 19.05
C ASP A 840 -16.63 13.21 18.59
N ALA A 841 -16.63 12.65 17.37
CA ALA A 841 -15.42 12.16 16.71
C ALA A 841 -14.31 13.23 16.68
N ALA A 842 -14.66 14.45 16.24
CA ALA A 842 -13.73 15.57 16.22
C ALA A 842 -13.31 16.05 17.63
N ALA A 843 -14.10 15.80 18.68
CA ALA A 843 -13.76 16.13 20.06
C ALA A 843 -12.84 15.08 20.70
N ILE A 844 -13.06 13.78 20.42
CA ILE A 844 -12.16 12.68 20.79
C ILE A 844 -10.80 12.87 20.12
N ALA A 845 -10.76 13.11 18.80
CA ALA A 845 -9.52 13.36 18.06
C ALA A 845 -8.73 14.56 18.64
N ARG A 846 -9.41 15.69 18.91
CA ARG A 846 -8.79 16.89 19.53
C ARG A 846 -8.40 16.72 21.00
N TYR A 847 -8.89 15.69 21.70
CA TYR A 847 -8.43 15.31 23.03
C TYR A 847 -7.14 14.48 22.95
N LEU A 848 -7.09 13.51 22.03
CA LEU A 848 -5.94 12.63 21.83
C LEU A 848 -4.72 13.40 21.27
N ALA A 849 -4.95 14.34 20.35
CA ALA A 849 -3.94 15.25 19.82
C ALA A 849 -3.40 16.28 20.84
N LYS A 850 -3.88 16.26 22.10
CA LYS A 850 -3.34 17.04 23.23
C LYS A 850 -2.73 16.15 24.33
N LYS A 851 -2.53 14.87 24.00
CA LYS A 851 -2.07 13.81 24.90
C LYS A 851 -0.85 13.06 24.36
N LYS A 852 -0.63 13.12 23.05
CA LYS A 852 0.72 13.25 22.48
C LYS A 852 1.27 14.64 22.84
#